data_AF-A0A085N4A3-F1
#
_entry.id   AF-A0A085N4A3-F1
#
_cell.length_a   1.000
_cell.length_b   1.000
_cell.length_c   1.000
_cell.angle_alpha   90.00
_cell.angle_beta   90.00
_cell.angle_gamma   90.00
#
_symmetry.space_group_name_H-M   'P 1'
#
loop_
_entity.id
_entity.type
_entity.pdbx_description
1 polymer ?
#
loop_
_entity_poly.entity_id
_entity_poly.type
_entity_poly.pdbx_seq_one_letter_code
_entity_poly.pdbx_strand_id
1 'polypeptide(L)'
;MTAEAVKTKEYEVRLHRTYRRGDFPDIQIPHSAIIATLQAVAQLDGTSAGLLFEAILCGLSERISCDKQRGDSVNFFRAVSARIADIFSSMSNYYRPFVSCVINYLYRFHDFVTFSPQHIAHAALMSGQPDCGIPLLERCVENSDILAPLLKRQKKSFRDSDSREFLESVWICLGRLYKASGGLENLRTIFEEHLKASERTRLALKLEYVGDYEKAISAMSEIDDSNQNSLYLAETELWEESRLECLNELSDWKHMAFLLPFYGEAGQPQYDEIWKDDYSIDFHLPFLLRSNIKLLMSASDTFREEFTSFIKRSEADEANRKILLDRHAGFLALLNILQRDCVKAKYLTHAAFDTMLMSYPTLRVTDLQARRKVLQNMHVLAEMLGYVELATSGNVTATQISALCSLWENSSTDLRAYATLTVDDLVCNRNLFIDLLVEMAGCKLTVAEEIHPSLAHFKMHYRFQYVKNALHRKNYAAALRQLEEARKISTEDDLLLLELENYEAYSICQIVKNDVVCSEKKMQLFQRAVDLFTSCEINSETFTCYGHLASDQITLKAMLYRSIADCLLKRSKLESHFLERLEHFVRQSVMGAETSVFPSVRTDCSEFILPLCLRFNVILLQTVDYLFCNAFASLKVQLNLRKLTTQGTGENWST
;
A
#
# COMPACT_ATOMS: atom_id res chain seq x y z
N MET A 1 16.64 -30.85 38.84
CA MET A 1 15.79 -29.86 39.55
C MET A 1 14.50 -29.74 38.78
N THR A 2 13.37 -30.06 39.41
CA THR A 2 12.07 -30.24 38.76
C THR A 2 11.48 -28.92 38.27
N ALA A 3 10.74 -28.95 37.15
CA ALA A 3 10.14 -27.79 36.49
C ALA A 3 9.20 -26.97 37.40
N GLU A 4 8.67 -27.57 38.47
CA GLU A 4 7.89 -26.87 39.50
C GLU A 4 8.74 -25.91 40.35
N ALA A 5 10.00 -26.24 40.64
CA ALA A 5 10.89 -25.37 41.41
C ALA A 5 11.37 -24.15 40.62
N VAL A 6 11.37 -24.25 39.29
CA VAL A 6 11.63 -23.13 38.37
C VAL A 6 10.41 -22.21 38.34
N LYS A 7 9.19 -22.76 38.23
CA LYS A 7 7.95 -21.99 38.28
C LYS A 7 7.74 -21.24 39.60
N THR A 8 8.09 -21.82 40.76
CA THR A 8 7.98 -21.11 42.05
C THR A 8 8.99 -19.96 42.21
N LYS A 9 10.14 -20.01 41.53
CA LYS A 9 11.13 -18.91 41.55
C LYS A 9 10.71 -17.71 40.71
N GLU A 10 9.92 -17.92 39.66
CA GLU A 10 9.45 -16.84 38.77
C GLU A 10 8.42 -15.91 39.44
N TYR A 11 7.76 -16.35 40.52
CA TYR A 11 6.75 -15.56 41.24
C TYR A 11 7.22 -15.02 42.62
N GLU A 12 8.48 -15.28 43.02
CA GLU A 12 9.02 -14.76 44.28
C GLU A 12 9.51 -13.32 44.10
N VAL A 13 8.73 -12.35 44.59
CA VAL A 13 9.09 -10.93 44.53
C VAL A 13 10.26 -10.64 45.47
N ARG A 14 11.46 -10.44 44.90
CA ARG A 14 12.67 -10.14 45.65
C ARG A 14 12.84 -8.63 45.87
N LEU A 15 12.83 -8.20 47.12
CA LEU A 15 13.18 -6.82 47.48
C LEU A 15 14.70 -6.63 47.40
N HIS A 16 15.15 -5.72 46.54
CA HIS A 16 16.57 -5.36 46.39
C HIS A 16 17.06 -4.33 47.43
N ARG A 17 16.15 -3.74 48.22
CA ARG A 17 16.47 -2.82 49.31
C ARG A 17 15.59 -3.02 50.53
N THR A 18 16.11 -2.63 51.68
CA THR A 18 15.34 -2.51 52.93
C THR A 18 14.65 -1.15 52.97
N TYR A 19 13.36 -1.13 53.27
CA TYR A 19 12.57 0.09 53.39
C TYR A 19 12.41 0.46 54.86
N ARG A 20 12.74 1.70 55.22
CA ARG A 20 12.48 2.22 56.58
C ARG A 20 10.97 2.27 56.82
N ARG A 21 10.53 1.79 57.98
CA ARG A 21 9.15 1.94 58.47
C ARG A 21 9.13 3.03 59.54
N GLY A 22 8.28 4.05 59.37
CA GLY A 22 8.12 5.17 60.31
C GLY A 22 7.31 6.31 59.70
N ASP A 23 7.03 7.35 60.50
CA ASP A 23 6.13 8.45 60.12
C ASP A 23 6.74 9.43 59.10
N PHE A 24 8.06 9.43 58.94
CA PHE A 24 8.78 10.29 58.00
C PHE A 24 9.27 9.51 56.77
N PRO A 25 9.31 10.14 55.58
CA PRO A 25 9.81 9.50 54.37
C PRO A 25 11.30 9.12 54.49
N ASP A 26 11.71 8.12 53.73
CA ASP A 26 13.08 7.64 53.67
C ASP A 26 13.93 8.53 52.75
N ILE A 27 14.71 9.45 53.34
CA ILE A 27 15.39 10.54 52.61
C ILE A 27 16.86 10.19 52.27
N GLN A 28 17.47 9.20 52.93
CA GLN A 28 18.91 8.86 52.76
C GLN A 28 19.09 7.47 52.15
N ILE A 29 18.63 7.30 50.91
CA ILE A 29 18.77 6.03 50.19
C ILE A 29 20.24 5.84 49.75
N PRO A 30 20.88 4.70 50.08
CA PRO A 30 22.26 4.47 49.67
C PRO A 30 22.36 4.27 48.16
N HIS A 31 23.42 4.80 47.53
CA HIS A 31 23.67 4.67 46.09
C HIS A 31 23.68 3.22 45.59
N SER A 32 24.21 2.30 46.40
CA SER A 32 24.25 0.86 46.07
C SER A 32 22.86 0.27 45.88
N ALA A 33 21.87 0.70 46.67
CA ALA A 33 20.49 0.24 46.52
C ALA A 33 19.89 0.75 45.20
N ILE A 34 20.14 2.00 44.83
CA ILE A 34 19.66 2.59 43.57
C ILE A 34 20.27 1.85 42.37
N ILE A 35 21.59 1.66 42.36
CA ILE A 35 22.30 0.96 41.28
C ILE A 35 21.80 -0.49 41.15
N ALA A 36 21.67 -1.22 42.26
CA ALA A 36 21.19 -2.59 42.25
C ALA A 36 19.76 -2.69 41.71
N THR A 37 18.87 -1.76 42.07
CA THR A 37 17.50 -1.72 41.54
C THR A 37 17.47 -1.40 40.05
N LEU A 38 18.25 -0.43 39.57
CA LEU A 38 18.31 -0.09 38.15
C LEU A 38 18.87 -1.25 37.32
N GLN A 39 19.88 -1.95 37.83
CA GLN A 39 20.43 -3.14 37.17
C GLN A 39 19.41 -4.29 37.13
N ALA A 40 18.68 -4.53 38.22
CA ALA A 40 17.64 -5.55 38.25
C ALA A 40 16.51 -5.27 37.24
N VAL A 41 16.07 -4.00 37.16
CA VAL A 41 15.06 -3.59 36.17
C VAL A 41 15.58 -3.73 34.74
N ALA A 42 16.82 -3.29 34.46
CA ALA A 42 17.43 -3.41 33.14
C ALA A 42 17.63 -4.87 32.69
N GLN A 43 17.78 -5.82 33.61
CA GLN A 43 17.87 -7.25 33.27
C GLN A 43 16.52 -7.86 32.87
N LEU A 44 15.42 -7.26 33.31
CA LEU A 44 14.06 -7.75 33.07
C LEU A 44 13.38 -7.05 31.88
N ASP A 45 13.68 -5.76 31.67
CA ASP A 45 13.08 -4.96 30.61
C ASP A 45 14.15 -4.32 29.71
N GLY A 46 14.16 -4.73 28.43
CA GLY A 46 15.08 -4.23 27.43
C GLY A 46 14.90 -2.74 27.09
N THR A 47 13.71 -2.17 27.31
CA THR A 47 13.48 -0.73 27.12
C THR A 47 14.21 0.07 28.19
N SER A 48 14.03 -0.31 29.45
CA SER A 48 14.74 0.28 30.58
C SER A 48 16.26 0.06 30.46
N ALA A 49 16.69 -1.10 29.98
CA ALA A 49 18.10 -1.39 29.70
C ALA A 49 18.69 -0.42 28.66
N GLY A 50 17.97 -0.20 27.56
CA GLY A 50 18.35 0.74 26.51
C GLY A 50 18.50 2.17 27.03
N LEU A 51 17.53 2.66 27.82
CA LEU A 51 17.58 4.00 28.43
C LEU A 51 18.76 4.15 29.41
N LEU A 52 19.00 3.14 30.25
CA LEU A 52 20.13 3.15 31.18
C LEU A 52 21.47 3.14 30.44
N PHE A 53 21.59 2.30 29.41
CA PHE A 53 22.79 2.24 28.57
C PHE A 53 23.03 3.57 27.84
N GLU A 54 21.98 4.18 27.28
CA GLU A 54 22.06 5.50 26.63
C GLU A 54 22.57 6.57 27.60
N ALA A 55 21.99 6.63 28.80
CA ALA A 55 22.34 7.62 29.80
C ALA A 55 23.80 7.48 30.28
N ILE A 56 24.26 6.24 30.50
CA ILE A 56 25.65 5.97 30.89
C ILE A 56 26.61 6.34 29.76
N LEU A 57 26.32 5.91 28.53
CA LEU A 57 27.17 6.16 27.38
C LEU A 57 27.28 7.67 27.10
N CYS A 58 26.15 8.38 27.12
CA CYS A 58 26.15 9.83 26.94
C CYS A 58 26.88 10.55 28.08
N GLY A 59 26.62 10.19 29.33
CA GLY A 59 27.26 10.81 30.49
C GLY A 59 28.78 10.58 30.52
N LEU A 60 29.27 9.42 30.07
CA LEU A 60 30.70 9.16 29.91
C LEU A 60 31.30 10.00 28.78
N SER A 61 30.65 10.01 27.62
CA SER A 61 31.11 10.78 26.46
C SER A 61 31.13 12.28 26.71
N GLU A 62 30.14 12.85 27.43
CA GLU A 62 30.14 14.25 27.86
C GLU A 62 31.37 14.59 28.72
N ARG A 63 31.70 13.74 29.70
CA ARG A 63 32.88 13.94 30.56
C ARG A 63 34.18 13.89 29.77
N ILE A 64 34.29 12.96 28.82
CA ILE A 64 35.47 12.80 27.96
C ILE A 64 35.59 13.94 26.94
N SER A 65 34.46 14.50 26.47
CA SER A 65 34.45 15.69 25.61
C SER A 65 34.92 16.95 26.33
N CYS A 66 34.68 17.06 27.65
CA CYS A 66 35.12 18.20 28.46
C CYS A 66 36.61 18.15 28.84
N ASP A 67 37.24 16.98 28.81
CA ASP A 67 38.62 16.82 29.26
C ASP A 67 39.62 17.37 28.22
N LYS A 68 40.50 18.28 28.65
CA LYS A 68 41.31 19.14 27.75
C LYS A 68 42.46 18.40 27.04
N GLN A 69 42.64 17.10 27.29
CA GLN A 69 43.61 16.25 26.59
C GLN A 69 43.08 15.87 25.20
N ARG A 70 43.21 16.81 24.24
CA ARG A 70 42.65 16.70 22.87
C ARG A 70 43.02 15.43 22.10
N GLY A 71 44.07 14.69 22.49
CA GLY A 71 44.48 13.45 21.84
C GLY A 71 43.63 12.24 22.22
N ASP A 72 43.34 12.07 23.52
CA ASP A 72 42.67 10.87 24.04
C ASP A 72 41.16 10.88 23.75
N SER A 73 40.54 12.06 23.77
CA SER A 73 39.13 12.23 23.40
C SER A 73 38.86 11.81 21.95
N VAL A 74 39.71 12.23 21.00
CA VAL A 74 39.57 11.86 19.58
C VAL A 74 39.77 10.35 19.37
N ASN A 75 40.72 9.74 20.08
CA ASN A 75 40.95 8.30 20.00
C ASN A 75 39.77 7.49 20.57
N PHE A 76 39.18 7.97 21.68
CA PHE A 76 37.97 7.38 22.25
C PHE A 76 36.81 7.40 21.26
N PHE A 77 36.46 8.56 20.69
CA PHE A 77 35.35 8.65 19.74
C PHE A 77 35.59 7.88 18.44
N ARG A 78 36.85 7.79 17.97
CA ARG A 78 37.21 6.92 16.83
C ARG A 78 36.99 5.45 17.16
N ALA A 79 37.41 5.00 18.35
CA ALA A 79 37.20 3.62 18.79
C ALA A 79 35.71 3.30 18.92
N VAL A 80 34.92 4.21 19.50
CA VAL A 80 33.45 4.07 19.58
C VAL A 80 32.83 3.98 18.18
N SER A 81 33.22 4.88 17.27
CA SER A 81 32.74 4.86 15.87
C SER A 81 33.01 3.53 15.19
N ALA A 82 34.23 3.00 15.32
CA ALA A 82 34.61 1.72 14.74
C ALA A 82 33.79 0.56 15.32
N ARG A 83 33.58 0.55 16.66
CA ARG A 83 32.76 -0.49 17.30
C ARG A 83 31.29 -0.42 16.92
N ILE A 84 30.72 0.77 16.76
CA ILE A 84 29.35 0.92 16.29
C ILE A 84 29.22 0.42 14.84
N ALA A 85 30.22 0.69 13.98
CA ALA A 85 30.25 0.16 12.62
C ALA A 85 30.35 -1.38 12.61
N ASP A 86 31.21 -1.98 13.44
CA ASP A 86 31.31 -3.44 13.62
C ASP A 86 29.97 -4.04 14.11
N ILE A 87 29.27 -3.34 15.01
CA ILE A 87 27.98 -3.77 15.52
C ILE A 87 26.93 -3.78 14.40
N PHE A 88 26.81 -2.70 13.62
CA PHE A 88 25.84 -2.65 12.53
C PHE A 88 26.13 -3.65 11.41
N SER A 89 27.39 -3.97 11.13
CA SER A 89 27.75 -4.95 10.09
C SER A 89 27.56 -6.40 10.53
N SER A 90 27.60 -6.69 11.83
CA SER A 90 27.47 -8.05 12.37
C SER A 90 26.09 -8.36 12.98
N MET A 91 25.20 -7.38 13.04
CA MET A 91 23.89 -7.53 13.67
C MET A 91 22.95 -8.34 12.78
N SER A 92 22.53 -9.51 13.26
CA SER A 92 21.50 -10.33 12.59
C SER A 92 20.08 -10.01 13.08
N ASN A 93 19.94 -9.51 14.31
CA ASN A 93 18.65 -9.19 14.93
C ASN A 93 18.60 -7.71 15.32
N TYR A 94 17.80 -6.95 14.58
CA TYR A 94 17.64 -5.51 14.77
C TYR A 94 16.67 -5.18 15.91
N TYR A 95 17.11 -5.42 17.15
CA TYR A 95 16.30 -5.15 18.33
C TYR A 95 16.08 -3.63 18.53
N ARG A 96 14.82 -3.21 18.46
CA ARG A 96 14.38 -1.80 18.46
C ARG A 96 14.99 -0.93 19.58
N PRO A 97 14.88 -1.28 20.88
CA PRO A 97 15.48 -0.47 21.94
C PRO A 97 16.99 -0.26 21.81
N PHE A 98 17.72 -1.28 21.33
CA PHE A 98 19.16 -1.18 21.14
C PHE A 98 19.52 -0.25 19.98
N VAL A 99 18.89 -0.45 18.82
CA VAL A 99 19.11 0.40 17.63
C VAL A 99 18.77 1.86 17.95
N SER A 100 17.62 2.11 18.60
CA SER A 100 17.21 3.45 19.01
C SER A 100 18.24 4.10 19.95
N CYS A 101 18.76 3.38 20.94
CA CYS A 101 19.77 3.90 21.85
C CYS A 101 21.07 4.30 21.11
N VAL A 102 21.55 3.44 20.21
CA VAL A 102 22.78 3.71 19.45
C VAL A 102 22.59 4.92 18.53
N ILE A 103 21.47 5.01 17.81
CA ILE A 103 21.17 6.13 16.92
C ILE A 103 21.00 7.44 17.72
N ASN A 104 20.33 7.41 18.88
CA ASN A 104 20.22 8.58 19.77
C ASN A 104 21.59 9.06 20.25
N TYR A 105 22.51 8.13 20.56
CA TYR A 105 23.89 8.47 20.90
C TYR A 105 24.60 9.15 19.72
N LEU A 106 24.49 8.59 18.51
CA LEU A 106 25.05 9.20 17.30
C LEU A 106 24.50 10.60 17.05
N TYR A 107 23.21 10.81 17.30
CA TYR A 107 22.56 12.12 17.17
C TYR A 107 23.13 13.16 18.15
N ARG A 108 23.32 12.78 19.43
CA ARG A 108 23.88 13.70 20.45
C ARG A 108 25.34 14.05 20.19
N PHE A 109 26.16 13.08 19.78
CA PHE A 109 27.60 13.26 19.58
C PHE A 109 28.03 13.32 18.11
N HIS A 110 27.12 13.75 17.23
CA HIS A 110 27.35 13.79 15.78
C HIS A 110 28.60 14.60 15.36
N ASP A 111 29.02 15.59 16.16
CA ASP A 111 30.24 16.38 15.92
C ASP A 111 31.55 15.61 16.19
N PHE A 112 31.47 14.53 16.98
CA PHE A 112 32.64 13.77 17.44
C PHE A 112 32.75 12.38 16.83
N VAL A 113 31.62 11.82 16.40
CA VAL A 113 31.49 10.43 15.93
C VAL A 113 31.33 10.39 14.41
N THR A 114 31.92 9.39 13.77
CA THR A 114 31.77 9.15 12.32
C THR A 114 30.94 7.89 12.08
N PHE A 115 30.04 7.93 11.11
CA PHE A 115 29.20 6.80 10.75
C PHE A 115 28.89 6.80 9.24
N SER A 116 28.48 5.63 8.73
CA SER A 116 27.98 5.51 7.35
C SER A 116 26.47 5.75 7.32
N PRO A 117 25.97 6.62 6.40
CA PRO A 117 24.54 6.83 6.21
C PRO A 117 23.80 5.53 5.84
N GLN A 118 24.43 4.66 5.05
CA GLN A 118 23.86 3.37 4.64
C GLN A 118 23.61 2.45 5.84
N HIS A 119 24.58 2.33 6.75
CA HIS A 119 24.40 1.51 7.96
C HIS A 119 23.26 2.03 8.84
N ILE A 120 23.10 3.36 8.96
CA ILE A 120 22.00 3.95 9.73
C ILE A 120 20.66 3.66 9.06
N ALA A 121 20.56 3.91 7.76
CA ALA A 121 19.33 3.68 7.02
C ALA A 121 18.94 2.20 7.10
N HIS A 122 19.88 1.29 6.86
CA HIS A 122 19.64 -0.14 6.95
C HIS A 122 19.21 -0.56 8.37
N ALA A 123 19.91 -0.14 9.42
CA ALA A 123 19.54 -0.47 10.80
C ALA A 123 18.16 0.10 11.20
N ALA A 124 17.83 1.32 10.76
CA ALA A 124 16.53 1.94 11.02
C ALA A 124 15.40 1.24 10.26
N LEU A 125 15.63 0.82 9.01
CA LEU A 125 14.66 0.05 8.22
C LEU A 125 14.44 -1.34 8.81
N MET A 126 15.51 -2.07 9.13
CA MET A 126 15.42 -3.44 9.65
C MET A 126 14.86 -3.52 11.08
N SER A 127 15.09 -2.48 11.89
CA SER A 127 14.39 -2.36 13.18
C SER A 127 12.93 -1.92 13.03
N GLY A 128 12.51 -1.45 11.85
CA GLY A 128 11.18 -0.92 11.59
C GLY A 128 10.91 0.40 12.30
N GLN A 129 11.94 1.24 12.45
CA GLN A 129 11.89 2.54 13.11
C GLN A 129 12.57 3.62 12.25
N PRO A 130 12.04 3.96 11.06
CA PRO A 130 12.65 4.99 10.21
C PRO A 130 12.78 6.34 10.92
N ASP A 131 11.87 6.67 11.84
CA ASP A 131 11.86 7.95 12.54
C ASP A 131 13.03 8.16 13.50
N CYS A 132 13.80 7.12 13.88
CA CYS A 132 15.02 7.34 14.66
C CYS A 132 16.19 7.73 13.75
N GLY A 133 16.25 7.20 12.53
CA GLY A 133 17.28 7.51 11.54
C GLY A 133 17.09 8.87 10.86
N ILE A 134 15.83 9.27 10.61
CA ILE A 134 15.50 10.52 9.90
C ILE A 134 16.16 11.76 10.57
N PRO A 135 15.97 12.03 11.88
CA PRO A 135 16.53 13.22 12.52
C PRO A 135 18.07 13.24 12.51
N LEU A 136 18.71 12.07 12.55
CA LEU A 136 20.16 11.96 12.48
C LEU A 136 20.68 12.37 11.10
N LEU A 137 20.04 11.90 10.03
CA LEU A 137 20.42 12.23 8.66
C LEU A 137 20.06 13.68 8.30
N GLU A 138 18.90 14.19 8.75
CA GLU A 138 18.54 15.61 8.61
C GLU A 138 19.60 16.51 9.26
N ARG A 139 20.04 16.18 10.48
CA ARG A 139 21.11 16.91 11.16
C ARG A 139 22.44 16.87 10.40
N CYS A 140 22.74 15.79 9.69
CA CYS A 140 23.92 15.73 8.81
C CYS A 140 23.81 16.70 7.62
N VAL A 141 22.61 16.90 7.09
CA VAL A 141 22.36 17.86 6.02
C VAL A 141 22.46 19.30 6.54
N GLU A 142 21.82 19.59 7.68
CA GLU A 142 21.83 20.92 8.31
C GLU A 142 23.27 21.39 8.62
N ASN A 143 24.11 20.48 9.11
CA ASN A 143 25.49 20.76 9.49
C ASN A 143 26.51 20.45 8.38
N SER A 144 26.07 20.41 7.11
CA SER A 144 26.93 20.15 5.94
C SER A 144 28.11 21.12 5.83
N ASP A 145 27.95 22.37 6.28
CA ASP A 145 29.03 23.37 6.36
C ASP A 145 30.07 23.09 7.47
N ILE A 146 29.71 22.34 8.51
CA ILE A 146 30.54 22.02 9.70
C ILE A 146 31.16 20.61 9.60
N LEU A 147 30.52 19.68 8.88
CA LEU A 147 31.01 18.31 8.67
C LEU A 147 32.20 18.23 7.70
N ALA A 148 32.28 19.14 6.73
CA ALA A 148 33.40 19.23 5.79
C ALA A 148 34.79 19.36 6.48
N PRO A 149 34.98 20.19 7.52
CA PRO A 149 36.25 20.25 8.25
C PRO A 149 36.53 19.06 9.18
N LEU A 150 35.52 18.31 9.67
CA LEU A 150 35.71 17.15 10.56
C LEU A 150 36.21 15.91 9.79
N LEU A 151 35.66 15.66 8.60
CA LEU A 151 36.15 14.62 7.67
C LEU A 151 37.55 14.97 7.13
N LYS A 152 37.82 16.25 6.84
CA LYS A 152 39.15 16.77 6.44
C LYS A 152 40.19 16.70 7.57
N ARG A 153 39.80 16.79 8.85
CA ARG A 153 40.74 16.74 9.99
C ARG A 153 41.28 15.35 10.30
N GLN A 154 40.56 14.28 9.94
CA GLN A 154 40.96 12.91 10.26
C GLN A 154 41.68 12.17 9.12
N LYS A 155 41.59 12.64 7.87
CA LYS A 155 42.38 12.12 6.75
C LYS A 155 43.04 13.28 6.00
N LYS A 156 44.37 13.26 5.88
CA LYS A 156 45.19 14.22 5.07
C LYS A 156 44.87 14.21 3.56
N SER A 157 43.79 13.58 3.13
CA SER A 157 43.40 13.36 1.73
C SER A 157 41.88 13.25 1.57
N PHE A 158 41.11 14.21 2.12
CA PHE A 158 39.67 14.30 1.80
C PHE A 158 39.51 15.32 0.67
N ARG A 159 39.17 14.87 -0.54
CA ARG A 159 38.95 15.74 -1.71
C ARG A 159 37.54 16.33 -1.64
N ASP A 160 37.30 17.47 -2.30
CA ASP A 160 35.95 18.07 -2.33
C ASP A 160 34.90 17.16 -3.02
N SER A 161 35.32 16.20 -3.86
CA SER A 161 34.46 15.12 -4.39
C SER A 161 33.89 14.21 -3.30
N ASP A 162 34.70 13.81 -2.32
CA ASP A 162 34.32 12.82 -1.29
C ASP A 162 33.21 13.37 -0.37
N SER A 163 33.20 14.70 -0.14
CA SER A 163 32.16 15.39 0.63
C SER A 163 30.82 15.43 -0.12
N ARG A 164 30.86 15.53 -1.45
CA ARG A 164 29.67 15.57 -2.29
C ARG A 164 29.03 14.18 -2.37
N GLU A 165 29.83 13.14 -2.57
CA GLU A 165 29.38 11.75 -2.56
C GLU A 165 28.76 11.35 -1.21
N PHE A 166 29.34 11.82 -0.09
CA PHE A 166 28.74 11.61 1.23
C PHE A 166 27.37 12.28 1.36
N LEU A 167 27.23 13.55 0.94
CA LEU A 167 25.94 14.25 1.00
C LEU A 167 24.89 13.63 0.07
N GLU A 168 25.27 13.20 -1.13
CA GLU A 168 24.40 12.44 -2.03
C GLU A 168 23.93 11.14 -1.37
N SER A 169 24.84 10.41 -0.73
CA SER A 169 24.49 9.21 0.03
C SER A 169 23.54 9.49 1.21
N VAL A 170 23.70 10.61 1.91
CA VAL A 170 22.79 11.02 2.99
C VAL A 170 21.39 11.29 2.42
N TRP A 171 21.29 12.02 1.32
CA TRP A 171 20.00 12.30 0.66
C TRP A 171 19.31 11.03 0.15
N ILE A 172 20.05 10.10 -0.46
CA ILE A 172 19.49 8.81 -0.89
C ILE A 172 18.95 8.03 0.31
N CYS A 173 19.74 7.93 1.38
CA CYS A 173 19.34 7.23 2.61
C CYS A 173 18.12 7.87 3.28
N LEU A 174 18.10 9.20 3.34
CA LEU A 174 16.97 9.96 3.87
C LEU A 174 15.70 9.76 3.02
N GLY A 175 15.84 9.72 1.70
CA GLY A 175 14.75 9.35 0.78
C GLY A 175 14.17 7.98 1.10
N ARG A 176 15.01 6.95 1.27
CA ARG A 176 14.55 5.58 1.64
C ARG A 176 13.80 5.57 2.98
N LEU A 177 14.30 6.31 3.98
CA LEU A 177 13.62 6.39 5.28
C LEU A 177 12.27 7.11 5.21
N TYR A 178 12.17 8.21 4.45
CA TYR A 178 10.88 8.89 4.24
C TYR A 178 9.90 8.02 3.44
N LYS A 179 10.39 7.26 2.47
CA LYS A 179 9.55 6.28 1.76
C LYS A 179 8.96 5.27 2.73
N ALA A 180 9.80 4.68 3.59
CA ALA A 180 9.36 3.72 4.60
C ALA A 180 8.41 4.32 5.66
N SER A 181 8.51 5.61 5.97
CA SER A 181 7.57 6.30 6.87
C SER A 181 6.29 6.80 6.18
N GLY A 182 6.18 6.64 4.85
CA GLY A 182 5.03 7.10 4.06
C GLY A 182 5.08 8.60 3.70
N GLY A 183 6.21 9.26 3.91
CA GLY A 183 6.46 10.66 3.54
C GLY A 183 6.77 10.85 2.05
N LEU A 184 5.86 10.46 1.16
CA LEU A 184 6.05 10.52 -0.29
C LEU A 184 6.31 11.94 -0.82
N GLU A 185 5.77 12.96 -0.16
CA GLU A 185 6.04 14.36 -0.50
C GLU A 185 7.51 14.72 -0.23
N ASN A 186 8.04 14.36 0.94
CA ASN A 186 9.45 14.60 1.28
C ASN A 186 10.38 13.83 0.33
N LEU A 187 10.06 12.58 0.02
CA LEU A 187 10.77 11.78 -0.98
C LEU A 187 10.82 12.51 -2.32
N ARG A 188 9.66 12.97 -2.80
CA ARG A 188 9.56 13.72 -4.05
C ARG A 188 10.42 14.98 -4.04
N THR A 189 10.37 15.77 -2.97
CA THR A 189 11.19 16.98 -2.82
C THR A 189 12.69 16.66 -2.85
N ILE A 190 13.13 15.60 -2.18
CA ILE A 190 14.54 15.19 -2.17
C ILE A 190 15.04 14.84 -3.58
N PHE A 191 14.28 14.02 -4.31
CA PHE A 191 14.67 13.60 -5.65
C PHE A 191 14.54 14.75 -6.66
N GLU A 192 13.54 15.63 -6.54
CA GLU A 192 13.34 16.78 -7.44
C GLU A 192 14.32 17.92 -7.22
N GLU A 193 14.51 18.35 -5.96
CA GLU A 193 15.24 19.58 -5.63
C GLU A 193 16.71 19.34 -5.27
N HIS A 194 17.00 18.28 -4.51
CA HIS A 194 18.34 18.04 -3.95
C HIS A 194 19.20 17.11 -4.81
N LEU A 195 18.65 15.98 -5.25
CA LEU A 195 19.36 15.01 -6.09
C LEU A 195 19.27 15.33 -7.58
N LYS A 196 18.34 16.20 -7.99
CA LYS A 196 18.07 16.57 -9.40
C LYS A 196 17.93 15.32 -10.28
N ALA A 197 17.05 14.43 -9.82
CA ALA A 197 16.69 13.16 -10.45
C ALA A 197 16.22 13.33 -11.88
N SER A 198 16.20 12.21 -12.62
CA SER A 198 15.71 12.20 -14.00
C SER A 198 14.26 12.70 -14.10
N GLU A 199 13.89 13.28 -15.24
CA GLU A 199 12.51 13.74 -15.46
C GLU A 199 11.49 12.59 -15.35
N ARG A 200 11.93 11.36 -15.65
CA ARG A 200 11.15 10.13 -15.48
C ARG A 200 10.89 9.85 -14.00
N THR A 201 11.93 9.83 -13.15
CA THR A 201 11.79 9.67 -11.69
C THR A 201 10.82 10.70 -11.12
N ARG A 202 10.97 11.96 -11.53
CA ARG A 202 10.07 13.05 -11.12
C ARG A 202 8.61 12.79 -11.49
N LEU A 203 8.36 12.39 -12.73
CA LEU A 203 7.01 12.09 -13.21
C LEU A 203 6.42 10.87 -12.50
N ALA A 204 7.23 9.83 -12.30
CA ALA A 204 6.83 8.60 -11.61
C ALA A 204 6.43 8.86 -10.15
N LEU A 205 7.26 9.58 -9.38
CA LEU A 205 6.97 9.96 -8.00
C LEU A 205 5.73 10.86 -7.88
N LYS A 206 5.53 11.78 -8.83
CA LYS A 206 4.32 12.62 -8.87
C LYS A 206 3.06 11.79 -9.11
N LEU A 207 3.12 10.78 -9.98
CA LEU A 207 1.99 9.89 -10.25
C LEU A 207 1.70 8.95 -9.07
N GLU A 208 2.75 8.45 -8.42
CA GLU A 208 2.64 7.63 -7.21
C GLU A 208 1.97 8.41 -6.07
N TYR A 209 2.39 9.67 -5.84
CA TYR A 209 1.77 10.54 -4.84
C TYR A 209 0.28 10.82 -5.11
N VAL A 210 -0.10 10.95 -6.39
CA VAL A 210 -1.50 11.16 -6.78
C VAL A 210 -2.34 9.88 -6.59
N GLY A 211 -1.71 8.71 -6.58
CA GLY A 211 -2.38 7.40 -6.54
C GLY A 211 -2.68 6.82 -7.92
N ASP A 212 -2.08 7.34 -9.00
CA ASP A 212 -2.19 6.77 -10.36
C ASP A 212 -1.06 5.75 -10.59
N TYR A 213 -1.14 4.64 -9.88
CA TYR A 213 -0.10 3.61 -9.83
C TYR A 213 0.17 2.94 -11.20
N GLU A 214 -0.84 2.79 -12.06
CA GLU A 214 -0.66 2.15 -13.37
C GLU A 214 0.28 2.95 -14.26
N LYS A 215 0.12 4.29 -14.27
CA LYS A 215 1.03 5.15 -15.02
C LYS A 215 2.40 5.28 -14.34
N ALA A 216 2.44 5.28 -13.01
CA ALA A 216 3.70 5.29 -12.27
C ALA A 216 4.56 4.09 -12.66
N ILE A 217 3.97 2.89 -12.73
CA ILE A 217 4.66 1.67 -13.18
C ILE A 217 5.16 1.81 -14.63
N SER A 218 4.33 2.32 -15.54
CA SER A 218 4.74 2.52 -16.94
C SER A 218 5.88 3.54 -17.09
N ALA A 219 5.95 4.54 -16.20
CA ALA A 219 7.04 5.50 -16.19
C ALA A 219 8.34 4.91 -15.63
N MET A 220 8.26 3.84 -14.83
CA MET A 220 9.39 3.15 -14.20
C MET A 220 9.88 1.91 -15.00
N SER A 221 9.20 1.52 -16.09
CA SER A 221 9.50 0.27 -16.81
C SER A 221 10.60 0.35 -17.86
N GLU A 222 11.08 1.53 -18.22
CA GLU A 222 12.15 1.73 -19.21
C GLU A 222 13.49 1.98 -18.50
N ILE A 223 14.31 0.93 -18.39
CA ILE A 223 15.66 1.01 -17.81
C ILE A 223 16.65 1.30 -18.96
N ASP A 224 17.38 2.41 -18.86
CA ASP A 224 18.48 2.73 -19.78
C ASP A 224 19.80 2.25 -19.15
N ASP A 225 20.22 1.00 -19.42
CA ASP A 225 21.43 0.33 -18.86
C ASP A 225 22.79 1.02 -19.13
N SER A 226 22.79 2.22 -19.72
CA SER A 226 23.98 2.91 -20.21
C SER A 226 24.73 3.74 -19.16
N ASN A 227 24.13 4.01 -17.99
CA ASN A 227 24.72 4.85 -16.94
C ASN A 227 24.98 4.08 -15.64
N GLN A 228 26.21 4.08 -15.13
CA GLN A 228 26.60 3.41 -13.87
C GLN A 228 26.89 4.39 -12.71
N ASN A 229 26.28 5.57 -12.73
CA ASN A 229 26.50 6.54 -11.65
C ASN A 229 25.81 6.09 -10.34
N SER A 230 26.35 6.47 -9.18
CA SER A 230 25.78 6.17 -7.85
C SER A 230 24.32 6.64 -7.71
N LEU A 231 24.00 7.82 -8.25
CA LEU A 231 22.64 8.34 -8.32
C LEU A 231 21.73 7.48 -9.21
N TYR A 232 22.25 6.99 -10.33
CA TYR A 232 21.46 6.14 -11.23
C TYR A 232 21.11 4.80 -10.58
N LEU A 233 22.08 4.17 -9.90
CA LEU A 233 21.83 2.95 -9.11
C LEU A 233 20.77 3.17 -8.03
N ALA A 234 20.85 4.30 -7.31
CA ALA A 234 19.84 4.66 -6.30
C ALA A 234 18.46 4.93 -6.91
N GLU A 235 18.39 5.50 -8.11
CA GLU A 235 17.13 5.67 -8.85
C GLU A 235 16.57 4.32 -9.31
N THR A 236 17.40 3.41 -9.83
CA THR A 236 16.96 2.08 -10.26
C THR A 236 16.45 1.25 -9.08
N GLU A 237 17.16 1.22 -7.96
CA GLU A 237 16.69 0.56 -6.73
C GLU A 237 15.36 1.15 -6.26
N LEU A 238 15.22 2.48 -6.28
CA LEU A 238 13.96 3.14 -5.95
C LEU A 238 12.82 2.72 -6.89
N TRP A 239 13.09 2.65 -8.20
CA TRP A 239 12.09 2.24 -9.20
C TRP A 239 11.64 0.80 -9.00
N GLU A 240 12.57 -0.12 -8.74
CA GLU A 240 12.26 -1.52 -8.44
C GLU A 240 11.36 -1.64 -7.21
N GLU A 241 11.73 -0.96 -6.13
CA GLU A 241 10.96 -0.96 -4.89
C GLU A 241 9.56 -0.36 -5.11
N SER A 242 9.49 0.86 -5.68
CA SER A 242 8.23 1.58 -5.88
C SER A 242 7.30 0.84 -6.83
N ARG A 243 7.85 0.16 -7.85
CA ARG A 243 7.06 -0.63 -8.80
C ARG A 243 6.38 -1.81 -8.13
N LEU A 244 7.07 -2.53 -7.25
CA LEU A 244 6.49 -3.64 -6.49
C LEU A 244 5.40 -3.14 -5.53
N GLU A 245 5.64 -2.02 -4.85
CA GLU A 245 4.64 -1.38 -3.97
C GLU A 245 3.41 -0.90 -4.75
N CYS A 246 3.60 -0.26 -5.90
CA CYS A 246 2.51 0.15 -6.80
C CYS A 246 1.69 -1.04 -7.28
N LEU A 247 2.35 -2.14 -7.69
CA LEU A 247 1.67 -3.37 -8.09
C LEU A 247 0.88 -4.00 -6.93
N ASN A 248 1.40 -3.89 -5.71
CA ASN A 248 0.73 -4.36 -4.50
C ASN A 248 -0.55 -3.56 -4.22
N GLU A 249 -0.47 -2.23 -4.29
CA GLU A 249 -1.64 -1.34 -4.11
C GLU A 249 -2.70 -1.55 -5.21
N LEU A 250 -2.27 -1.87 -6.43
CA LEU A 250 -3.18 -2.21 -7.51
C LEU A 250 -3.80 -3.61 -7.38
N SER A 251 -3.25 -4.48 -6.53
CA SER A 251 -3.59 -5.91 -6.48
C SER A 251 -3.37 -6.63 -7.83
N ASP A 252 -2.32 -6.24 -8.56
CA ASP A 252 -1.91 -6.90 -9.80
C ASP A 252 -0.93 -8.05 -9.53
N TRP A 253 -1.48 -9.17 -9.05
CA TRP A 253 -0.69 -10.31 -8.63
C TRP A 253 0.03 -11.00 -9.79
N LYS A 254 -0.52 -10.93 -11.01
CA LYS A 254 0.05 -11.56 -12.21
C LYS A 254 1.34 -10.87 -12.64
N HIS A 255 1.31 -9.55 -12.77
CA HIS A 255 2.50 -8.79 -13.12
C HIS A 255 3.53 -8.86 -12.00
N MET A 256 3.12 -8.82 -10.72
CA MET A 256 4.06 -8.96 -9.61
C MET A 256 4.76 -10.33 -9.58
N ALA A 257 4.01 -11.42 -9.76
CA ALA A 257 4.58 -12.77 -9.78
C ALA A 257 5.49 -13.02 -11.00
N PHE A 258 5.37 -12.23 -12.07
CA PHE A 258 6.28 -12.27 -13.20
C PHE A 258 7.61 -11.53 -12.93
N LEU A 259 7.63 -10.55 -12.04
CA LEU A 259 8.82 -9.71 -11.82
C LEU A 259 9.75 -10.20 -10.72
N LEU A 260 9.23 -10.99 -9.78
CA LEU A 260 9.96 -11.46 -8.61
C LEU A 260 10.81 -12.73 -8.83
N PRO A 261 10.42 -13.74 -9.63
CA PRO A 261 11.28 -14.88 -9.87
C PRO A 261 12.40 -14.49 -10.82
N PHE A 262 13.64 -14.81 -10.44
CA PHE A 262 14.74 -14.83 -11.38
C PHE A 262 14.49 -15.97 -12.37
N TYR A 263 14.41 -15.66 -13.66
CA TYR A 263 14.25 -16.68 -14.69
C TYR A 263 15.61 -17.23 -15.07
N GLY A 264 15.78 -18.55 -14.93
CA GLY A 264 16.98 -19.22 -15.44
C GLY A 264 17.02 -19.21 -16.98
N GLU A 265 18.13 -19.70 -17.56
CA GLU A 265 18.33 -19.79 -19.02
C GLU A 265 17.21 -20.56 -19.76
N ALA A 266 16.48 -21.43 -19.05
CA ALA A 266 15.36 -22.22 -19.58
C ALA A 266 13.97 -21.55 -19.43
N GLY A 267 13.90 -20.31 -18.91
CA GLY A 267 12.63 -19.61 -18.66
C GLY A 267 11.81 -20.15 -17.49
N GLN A 268 12.40 -21.00 -16.63
CA GLN A 268 11.77 -21.50 -15.40
C GLN A 268 12.04 -20.54 -14.22
N PRO A 269 11.05 -20.31 -13.34
CA PRO A 269 11.23 -19.45 -12.17
C PRO A 269 12.16 -20.10 -11.14
N GLN A 270 13.24 -19.42 -10.77
CA GLN A 270 14.20 -19.85 -9.74
C GLN A 270 13.93 -19.12 -8.41
N TYR A 271 12.97 -19.64 -7.65
CA TYR A 271 12.63 -19.08 -6.32
C TYR A 271 13.76 -19.21 -5.30
N ASP A 272 14.65 -20.21 -5.46
CA ASP A 272 15.72 -20.49 -4.50
C ASP A 272 16.78 -19.37 -4.43
N GLU A 273 16.83 -18.46 -5.42
CA GLU A 273 17.76 -17.32 -5.42
C GLU A 273 17.44 -16.27 -4.34
N ILE A 274 16.20 -16.25 -3.83
CA ILE A 274 15.78 -15.30 -2.79
C ILE A 274 16.59 -15.48 -1.51
N TRP A 275 17.03 -16.71 -1.23
CA TRP A 275 17.81 -17.04 -0.04
C TRP A 275 19.29 -16.67 -0.13
N LYS A 276 19.77 -16.16 -1.29
CA LYS A 276 21.18 -15.80 -1.49
C LYS A 276 21.55 -14.47 -0.81
N ASP A 277 20.63 -13.51 -0.81
CA ASP A 277 20.89 -12.14 -0.38
C ASP A 277 19.89 -11.70 0.71
N ASP A 278 20.39 -11.11 1.79
CA ASP A 278 19.56 -10.60 2.91
C ASP A 278 18.53 -9.57 2.42
N TYR A 279 18.91 -8.72 1.46
CA TYR A 279 17.99 -7.77 0.83
C TYR A 279 16.79 -8.45 0.16
N SER A 280 17.02 -9.55 -0.56
CA SER A 280 15.94 -10.31 -1.21
C SER A 280 15.03 -10.99 -0.20
N ILE A 281 15.59 -11.47 0.91
CA ILE A 281 14.81 -12.03 2.02
C ILE A 281 13.94 -10.96 2.67
N ASP A 282 14.48 -9.77 2.92
CA ASP A 282 13.77 -8.73 3.66
C ASP A 282 12.74 -7.98 2.80
N PHE A 283 13.08 -7.68 1.54
CA PHE A 283 12.25 -6.88 0.65
C PHE A 283 11.39 -7.72 -0.32
N HIS A 284 11.97 -8.68 -1.04
CA HIS A 284 11.27 -9.40 -2.11
C HIS A 284 10.40 -10.57 -1.61
N LEU A 285 10.83 -11.30 -0.58
CA LEU A 285 10.09 -12.47 -0.05
C LEU A 285 8.63 -12.17 0.34
N PRO A 286 8.29 -11.07 1.04
CA PRO A 286 6.90 -10.75 1.36
C PRO A 286 6.01 -10.59 0.13
N PHE A 287 6.51 -9.91 -0.92
CA PHE A 287 5.78 -9.73 -2.18
C PHE A 287 5.67 -11.05 -2.94
N LEU A 288 6.70 -11.90 -2.90
CA LEU A 288 6.68 -13.22 -3.52
C LEU A 288 5.60 -14.09 -2.91
N LEU A 289 5.61 -14.22 -1.57
CA LEU A 289 4.62 -15.02 -0.85
C LEU A 289 3.21 -14.50 -1.12
N ARG A 290 3.00 -13.18 -1.01
CA ARG A 290 1.68 -12.57 -1.20
C ARG A 290 1.15 -12.76 -2.62
N SER A 291 1.93 -12.41 -3.65
CA SER A 291 1.49 -12.51 -5.05
C SER A 291 1.16 -13.94 -5.46
N ASN A 292 2.05 -14.89 -5.15
CA ASN A 292 1.82 -16.29 -5.49
C ASN A 292 0.61 -16.85 -4.74
N ILE A 293 0.49 -16.64 -3.42
CA ILE A 293 -0.68 -17.11 -2.66
C ILE A 293 -1.99 -16.51 -3.20
N LYS A 294 -2.01 -15.22 -3.55
CA LYS A 294 -3.20 -14.59 -4.14
C LYS A 294 -3.56 -15.16 -5.51
N LEU A 295 -2.57 -15.54 -6.32
CA LEU A 295 -2.80 -16.26 -7.58
C LEU A 295 -3.35 -17.67 -7.34
N LEU A 296 -2.87 -18.37 -6.30
CA LEU A 296 -3.42 -19.69 -5.92
C LEU A 296 -4.90 -19.61 -5.53
N MET A 297 -5.32 -18.52 -4.90
CA MET A 297 -6.73 -18.28 -4.59
C MET A 297 -7.59 -18.05 -5.85
N SER A 298 -6.98 -17.63 -6.96
CA SER A 298 -7.65 -17.27 -8.21
C SER A 298 -7.63 -18.37 -9.29
N ALA A 299 -7.36 -19.62 -8.89
CA ALA A 299 -7.51 -20.86 -9.69
C ALA A 299 -6.52 -21.10 -10.86
N SER A 300 -5.29 -20.59 -10.84
CA SER A 300 -4.26 -21.01 -11.81
C SER A 300 -3.49 -22.24 -11.31
N ASP A 301 -3.75 -23.43 -11.88
CA ASP A 301 -3.19 -24.70 -11.42
C ASP A 301 -1.67 -24.88 -11.69
N THR A 302 -1.12 -24.31 -12.76
CA THR A 302 0.30 -24.51 -13.14
C THR A 302 1.28 -23.87 -12.16
N PHE A 303 0.99 -22.66 -11.67
CA PHE A 303 1.84 -21.97 -10.69
C PHE A 303 1.80 -22.62 -9.29
N ARG A 304 0.81 -23.49 -9.03
CA ARG A 304 0.59 -24.09 -7.72
C ARG A 304 1.67 -25.07 -7.30
N GLU A 305 2.16 -25.88 -8.22
CA GLU A 305 3.05 -27.00 -7.89
C GLU A 305 4.49 -26.53 -7.64
N GLU A 306 5.02 -25.63 -8.47
CA GLU A 306 6.38 -25.11 -8.34
C GLU A 306 6.55 -24.28 -7.06
N PHE A 307 5.64 -23.33 -6.81
CA PHE A 307 5.68 -22.51 -5.60
C PHE A 307 5.48 -23.34 -4.32
N THR A 308 4.54 -24.29 -4.31
CA THR A 308 4.33 -25.17 -3.15
C THR A 308 5.57 -26.03 -2.88
N SER A 309 6.23 -26.51 -3.94
CA SER A 309 7.47 -27.29 -3.83
C SER A 309 8.61 -26.44 -3.25
N PHE A 310 8.74 -25.19 -3.70
CA PHE A 310 9.68 -24.22 -3.13
C PHE A 310 9.47 -24.01 -1.63
N ILE A 311 8.22 -23.81 -1.17
CA ILE A 311 7.93 -23.66 0.26
C ILE A 311 8.29 -24.92 1.04
N LYS A 312 7.98 -26.11 0.53
CA LYS A 312 8.35 -27.37 1.19
C LYS A 312 9.87 -27.55 1.31
N ARG A 313 10.63 -27.17 0.28
CA ARG A 313 12.12 -27.17 0.33
C ARG A 313 12.63 -26.15 1.35
N SER A 314 12.02 -24.97 1.39
CA SER A 314 12.38 -23.90 2.32
C SER A 314 12.05 -24.26 3.77
N GLU A 315 10.96 -24.98 4.03
CA GLU A 315 10.62 -25.52 5.35
C GLU A 315 11.55 -26.66 5.80
N ALA A 316 12.23 -27.35 4.87
CA ALA A 316 13.17 -28.42 5.20
C ALA A 316 14.52 -27.88 5.71
N ASP A 317 14.88 -26.65 5.33
CA ASP A 317 16.05 -25.96 5.87
C ASP A 317 15.69 -25.22 7.17
N GLU A 318 16.47 -25.44 8.23
CA GLU A 318 16.23 -24.87 9.55
C GLU A 318 16.30 -23.34 9.55
N ALA A 319 17.25 -22.76 8.80
CA ALA A 319 17.46 -21.32 8.76
C ALA A 319 16.27 -20.61 8.08
N ASN A 320 15.87 -21.10 6.91
CA ASN A 320 14.76 -20.57 6.14
C ASN A 320 13.44 -20.78 6.86
N ARG A 321 13.23 -21.97 7.46
CA ARG A 321 12.06 -22.28 8.27
C ARG A 321 11.88 -21.28 9.40
N LYS A 322 12.96 -20.92 10.11
CA LYS A 322 12.89 -19.96 11.21
C LYS A 322 12.40 -18.59 10.71
N ILE A 323 12.94 -18.09 9.60
CA ILE A 323 12.52 -16.82 9.01
C ILE A 323 11.04 -16.86 8.61
N LEU A 324 10.61 -17.95 7.96
CA LEU A 324 9.24 -18.15 7.52
C LEU A 324 8.25 -18.20 8.69
N LEU A 325 8.60 -18.89 9.79
CA LEU A 325 7.77 -18.98 10.99
C LEU A 325 7.74 -17.66 11.77
N ASP A 326 8.91 -17.03 11.98
CA ASP A 326 9.00 -15.83 12.81
C ASP A 326 8.36 -14.61 12.13
N ARG A 327 8.50 -14.48 10.80
CA ARG A 327 8.09 -13.27 10.06
C ARG A 327 6.86 -13.44 9.18
N HIS A 328 6.58 -14.66 8.72
CA HIS A 328 5.58 -14.93 7.67
C HIS A 328 4.58 -16.05 8.01
N ALA A 329 4.44 -16.42 9.28
CA ALA A 329 3.50 -17.46 9.71
C ALA A 329 2.06 -17.25 9.22
N GLY A 330 1.59 -16.00 9.12
CA GLY A 330 0.26 -15.69 8.58
C GLY A 330 0.09 -16.10 7.12
N PHE A 331 1.09 -15.88 6.26
CA PHE A 331 1.06 -16.34 4.87
C PHE A 331 1.11 -17.86 4.78
N LEU A 332 1.93 -18.52 5.61
CA LEU A 332 1.98 -19.97 5.67
C LEU A 332 0.64 -20.56 6.14
N ALA A 333 -0.03 -19.93 7.11
CA ALA A 333 -1.34 -20.36 7.57
C ALA A 333 -2.35 -20.35 6.41
N LEU A 334 -2.40 -19.27 5.62
CA LEU A 334 -3.27 -19.16 4.45
C LEU A 334 -2.93 -20.21 3.38
N LEU A 335 -1.64 -20.46 3.14
CA LEU A 335 -1.20 -21.51 2.22
C LEU A 335 -1.64 -22.91 2.68
N ASN A 336 -1.55 -23.21 3.98
CA ASN A 336 -2.00 -24.50 4.52
C ASN A 336 -3.54 -24.63 4.50
N ILE A 337 -4.29 -23.52 4.65
CA ILE A 337 -5.74 -23.49 4.40
C ILE A 337 -6.05 -23.91 2.96
N LEU A 338 -5.35 -23.34 1.98
CA LEU A 338 -5.50 -23.72 0.56
C LEU A 338 -5.17 -25.20 0.31
N GLN A 339 -4.20 -25.76 1.03
CA GLN A 339 -3.81 -27.17 0.98
C GLN A 339 -4.72 -28.11 1.81
N ARG A 340 -5.76 -27.56 2.48
CA ARG A 340 -6.69 -28.28 3.37
C ARG A 340 -6.07 -28.85 4.65
N ASP A 341 -4.86 -28.45 5.01
CA ASP A 341 -4.25 -28.78 6.31
C ASP A 341 -4.65 -27.74 7.36
N CYS A 342 -5.88 -27.87 7.87
CA CYS A 342 -6.41 -26.94 8.86
C CYS A 342 -5.74 -27.07 10.24
N VAL A 343 -5.11 -28.21 10.55
CA VAL A 343 -4.41 -28.42 11.82
C VAL A 343 -3.12 -27.61 11.83
N LYS A 344 -2.31 -27.73 10.78
CA LYS A 344 -1.10 -26.92 10.62
C LYS A 344 -1.43 -25.44 10.48
N ALA A 345 -2.49 -25.10 9.74
CA ALA A 345 -2.98 -23.72 9.65
C ALA A 345 -3.32 -23.13 11.03
N LYS A 346 -3.98 -23.89 11.92
CA LYS A 346 -4.31 -23.43 13.28
C LYS A 346 -3.07 -23.06 14.08
N TYR A 347 -2.08 -23.95 14.09
CA TYR A 347 -0.81 -23.71 14.78
C TYR A 347 -0.10 -22.45 14.25
N LEU A 348 -0.03 -22.30 12.91
CA LEU A 348 0.62 -21.15 12.28
C LEU A 348 -0.12 -19.83 12.54
N THR A 349 -1.45 -19.85 12.55
CA THR A 349 -2.25 -18.67 12.92
C THR A 349 -1.97 -18.23 14.36
N HIS A 350 -1.87 -19.18 15.31
CA HIS A 350 -1.47 -18.86 16.69
C HIS A 350 -0.05 -18.30 16.77
N ALA A 351 0.91 -18.91 16.07
CA ALA A 351 2.28 -18.39 16.03
C ALA A 351 2.33 -16.95 15.47
N ALA A 352 1.54 -16.65 14.44
CA ALA A 352 1.44 -15.29 13.89
C ALA A 352 0.85 -14.29 14.92
N PHE A 353 -0.16 -14.71 15.70
CA PHE A 353 -0.69 -13.90 16.80
C PHE A 353 0.37 -13.62 17.87
N ASP A 354 1.12 -14.63 18.29
CA ASP A 354 2.16 -14.48 19.31
C ASP A 354 3.24 -13.49 18.85
N THR A 355 3.71 -13.60 17.60
CA THR A 355 4.66 -12.63 17.03
C THR A 355 4.08 -11.20 17.06
N MET A 356 2.82 -11.01 16.66
CA MET A 356 2.21 -9.68 16.68
C MET A 356 2.07 -9.13 18.10
N LEU A 357 1.65 -9.96 19.06
CA LEU A 357 1.51 -9.58 20.47
C LEU A 357 2.86 -9.24 21.11
N MET A 358 3.94 -9.92 20.75
CA MET A 358 5.29 -9.61 21.21
C MET A 358 5.85 -8.34 20.54
N SER A 359 5.47 -8.08 19.28
CA SER A 359 5.94 -6.89 18.56
C SER A 359 5.21 -5.60 18.97
N TYR A 360 3.94 -5.67 19.36
CA TYR A 360 3.11 -4.50 19.62
C TYR A 360 3.63 -3.59 20.77
N PRO A 361 4.05 -4.12 21.94
CA PRO A 361 4.60 -3.31 23.02
C PRO A 361 5.91 -2.60 22.66
N THR A 362 6.65 -3.11 21.65
CA THR A 362 7.91 -2.50 21.20
C THR A 362 7.69 -1.26 20.33
N LEU A 363 6.45 -0.98 19.90
CA LEU A 363 6.09 0.22 19.12
C LEU A 363 5.87 1.41 20.05
N ARG A 364 6.37 2.59 19.67
CA ARG A 364 6.14 3.81 20.46
C ARG A 364 4.67 4.22 20.33
N VAL A 365 4.15 4.92 21.34
CA VAL A 365 2.77 5.44 21.34
C VAL A 365 2.52 6.41 20.18
N THR A 366 3.56 7.12 19.75
CA THR A 366 3.53 8.06 18.62
C THR A 366 3.50 7.39 17.25
N ASP A 367 3.85 6.11 17.13
CA ASP A 367 3.96 5.40 15.87
C ASP A 367 2.57 4.91 15.40
N LEU A 368 1.66 5.87 15.20
CA LEU A 368 0.23 5.62 14.98
C LEU A 368 -0.02 4.72 13.76
N GLN A 369 0.73 4.90 12.68
CA GLN A 369 0.58 4.11 11.47
C GLN A 369 1.04 2.66 11.66
N ALA A 370 2.21 2.45 12.28
CA ALA A 370 2.74 1.12 12.56
C ALA A 370 1.83 0.35 13.52
N ARG A 371 1.34 1.00 14.59
CA ARG A 371 0.36 0.41 15.52
C ARG A 371 -0.96 0.07 14.84
N ARG A 372 -1.45 0.97 13.99
CA ARG A 372 -2.66 0.74 13.18
C ARG A 372 -2.48 -0.47 12.27
N LYS A 373 -1.34 -0.60 11.59
CA LYS A 373 -1.02 -1.74 10.72
C LYS A 373 -1.06 -3.06 11.48
N VAL A 374 -0.46 -3.14 12.67
CA VAL A 374 -0.51 -4.35 13.50
C VAL A 374 -1.95 -4.71 13.88
N LEU A 375 -2.76 -3.74 14.32
CA LEU A 375 -4.16 -3.97 14.67
C LEU A 375 -5.01 -4.42 13.46
N GLN A 376 -4.77 -3.82 12.30
CA GLN A 376 -5.43 -4.17 11.04
C GLN A 376 -5.06 -5.60 10.60
N ASN A 377 -3.80 -6.00 10.74
CA ASN A 377 -3.37 -7.35 10.44
C ASN A 377 -3.90 -8.38 11.45
N MET A 378 -4.07 -8.01 12.73
CA MET A 378 -4.71 -8.86 13.72
C MET A 378 -6.17 -9.17 13.36
N HIS A 379 -6.90 -8.22 12.74
CA HIS A 379 -8.25 -8.46 12.25
C HIS A 379 -8.26 -9.57 11.18
N VAL A 380 -7.32 -9.53 10.22
CA VAL A 380 -7.18 -10.59 9.21
C VAL A 380 -6.93 -11.95 9.87
N LEU A 381 -6.00 -12.02 10.83
CA LEU A 381 -5.69 -13.26 11.54
C LEU A 381 -6.87 -13.78 12.38
N ALA A 382 -7.68 -12.89 12.94
CA ALA A 382 -8.86 -13.28 13.72
C ALA A 382 -9.92 -13.95 12.83
N GLU A 383 -10.15 -13.43 11.62
CA GLU A 383 -11.05 -14.08 10.66
C GLU A 383 -10.50 -15.41 10.15
N MET A 384 -9.18 -15.48 9.91
CA MET A 384 -8.52 -16.75 9.58
C MET A 384 -8.69 -17.79 10.68
N LEU A 385 -8.51 -17.40 11.94
CA LEU A 385 -8.71 -18.30 13.09
C LEU A 385 -10.16 -18.77 13.17
N GLY A 386 -11.13 -17.87 13.02
CA GLY A 386 -12.56 -18.21 13.02
C GLY A 386 -12.91 -19.23 11.94
N TYR A 387 -12.37 -19.08 10.73
CA TYR A 387 -12.50 -20.09 9.67
C TYR A 387 -11.87 -21.43 10.07
N VAL A 388 -10.62 -21.42 10.54
CA VAL A 388 -9.88 -22.66 10.86
C VAL A 388 -10.53 -23.43 12.01
N GLU A 389 -11.03 -22.73 13.03
CA GLU A 389 -11.77 -23.36 14.14
C GLU A 389 -13.05 -24.03 13.66
N LEU A 390 -13.79 -23.38 12.76
CA LEU A 390 -14.98 -23.98 12.15
C LEU A 390 -14.62 -25.18 11.27
N ALA A 391 -13.60 -25.05 10.41
CA ALA A 391 -13.14 -26.12 9.52
C ALA A 391 -12.62 -27.35 10.28
N THR A 392 -11.88 -27.15 11.38
CA THR A 392 -11.36 -28.25 12.21
C THR A 392 -12.43 -28.96 13.04
N SER A 393 -13.59 -28.32 13.26
CA SER A 393 -14.72 -28.95 13.98
C SER A 393 -15.40 -30.08 13.18
N GLY A 394 -15.18 -30.16 11.86
CA GLY A 394 -15.64 -31.25 11.00
C GLY A 394 -17.14 -31.27 10.67
N ASN A 395 -17.98 -30.54 11.43
CA ASN A 395 -19.43 -30.50 11.26
C ASN A 395 -19.90 -29.09 10.86
N VAL A 396 -19.56 -28.65 9.65
CA VAL A 396 -19.93 -27.33 9.15
C VAL A 396 -21.37 -27.34 8.66
N THR A 397 -22.24 -26.56 9.30
CA THR A 397 -23.64 -26.36 8.86
C THR A 397 -23.81 -25.04 8.10
N ALA A 398 -24.82 -25.00 7.23
CA ALA A 398 -25.28 -23.78 6.57
C ALA A 398 -25.51 -22.60 7.52
N THR A 399 -26.11 -22.86 8.69
CA THR A 399 -26.39 -21.84 9.70
C THR A 399 -25.13 -21.25 10.31
N GLN A 400 -24.07 -22.05 10.50
CA GLN A 400 -22.77 -21.57 10.97
C GLN A 400 -22.07 -20.71 9.91
N ILE A 401 -22.17 -21.10 8.63
CA ILE A 401 -21.63 -20.31 7.52
C ILE A 401 -22.34 -18.95 7.45
N SER A 402 -23.66 -18.94 7.52
CA SER A 402 -24.45 -17.70 7.52
C SER A 402 -24.12 -16.81 8.73
N ALA A 403 -24.04 -17.37 9.93
CA ALA A 403 -23.67 -16.63 11.13
C ALA A 403 -22.25 -16.02 11.03
N LEU A 404 -21.30 -16.75 10.43
CA LEU A 404 -19.95 -16.25 10.19
C LEU A 404 -19.96 -15.09 9.16
N CYS A 405 -20.73 -15.20 8.08
CA CYS A 405 -20.87 -14.14 7.09
C CYS A 405 -21.50 -12.87 7.68
N SER A 406 -22.55 -13.02 8.50
CA SER A 406 -23.17 -11.90 9.23
C SER A 406 -22.22 -11.29 10.26
N LEU A 407 -21.39 -12.09 10.94
CA LEU A 407 -20.36 -11.59 11.85
C LEU A 407 -19.35 -10.71 11.08
N TRP A 408 -18.86 -11.20 9.94
CA TRP A 408 -17.92 -10.48 9.08
C TRP A 408 -18.48 -9.19 8.51
N GLU A 409 -19.77 -9.16 8.17
CA GLU A 409 -20.44 -7.94 7.71
C GLU A 409 -20.53 -6.89 8.82
N ASN A 410 -20.88 -7.31 10.04
CA ASN A 410 -20.96 -6.42 11.20
C ASN A 410 -19.59 -5.91 11.66
N SER A 411 -18.55 -6.75 11.59
CA SER A 411 -17.17 -6.38 11.96
C SER A 411 -16.50 -5.41 10.97
N SER A 412 -17.01 -5.31 9.74
CA SER A 412 -16.38 -4.53 8.65
C SER A 412 -17.12 -3.24 8.27
N THR A 413 -18.00 -2.75 9.13
CA THR A 413 -18.82 -1.55 8.87
C THR A 413 -18.02 -0.27 8.60
N ASP A 414 -16.74 -0.18 9.02
CA ASP A 414 -15.84 0.92 8.67
C ASP A 414 -14.45 0.48 8.15
N LEU A 415 -14.42 -0.26 7.04
CA LEU A 415 -13.18 -0.54 6.31
C LEU A 415 -12.59 0.68 5.57
N ARG A 416 -13.21 1.87 5.62
CA ARG A 416 -12.71 3.05 4.86
C ARG A 416 -11.39 3.56 5.41
N ALA A 417 -11.16 3.44 6.71
CA ALA A 417 -9.92 3.85 7.39
C ALA A 417 -8.80 2.80 7.28
N TYR A 418 -9.08 1.63 6.70
CA TYR A 418 -8.12 0.54 6.57
C TYR A 418 -7.13 0.76 5.41
N ALA A 419 -5.96 0.12 5.51
CA ALA A 419 -5.05 0.02 4.38
C ALA A 419 -5.72 -0.77 3.24
N THR A 420 -5.54 -0.33 1.98
CA THR A 420 -6.11 -1.02 0.80
C THR A 420 -5.75 -2.50 0.81
N LEU A 421 -4.48 -2.78 1.14
CA LEU A 421 -3.92 -4.13 1.22
C LEU A 421 -4.59 -5.02 2.27
N THR A 422 -4.96 -4.46 3.43
CA THR A 422 -5.65 -5.22 4.47
C THR A 422 -7.10 -5.49 4.05
N VAL A 423 -7.75 -4.53 3.41
CA VAL A 423 -9.10 -4.72 2.86
C VAL A 423 -9.07 -5.79 1.77
N ASP A 424 -8.07 -5.79 0.91
CA ASP A 424 -7.82 -6.86 -0.06
C ASP A 424 -7.67 -8.23 0.62
N ASP A 425 -6.88 -8.32 1.70
CA ASP A 425 -6.74 -9.56 2.46
C ASP A 425 -8.06 -10.05 3.03
N LEU A 426 -8.82 -9.18 3.70
CA LEU A 426 -10.12 -9.54 4.26
C LEU A 426 -11.08 -10.03 3.17
N VAL A 427 -11.24 -9.27 2.08
CA VAL A 427 -12.22 -9.59 1.03
C VAL A 427 -11.84 -10.86 0.28
N CYS A 428 -10.57 -11.02 -0.11
CA CYS A 428 -10.11 -12.24 -0.75
C CYS A 428 -10.25 -13.46 0.18
N ASN A 429 -9.85 -13.32 1.45
CA ASN A 429 -9.91 -14.43 2.42
C ASN A 429 -11.35 -14.84 2.69
N ARG A 430 -12.28 -13.90 2.91
CA ARG A 430 -13.71 -14.17 3.11
C ARG A 430 -14.31 -14.94 1.93
N ASN A 431 -14.04 -14.47 0.71
CA ASN A 431 -14.51 -15.15 -0.50
C ASN A 431 -13.98 -16.58 -0.60
N LEU A 432 -12.67 -16.76 -0.39
CA LEU A 432 -12.05 -18.08 -0.34
C LEU A 432 -12.68 -18.96 0.73
N PHE A 433 -12.80 -18.48 1.96
CA PHE A 433 -13.31 -19.25 3.10
C PHE A 433 -14.75 -19.70 2.87
N ILE A 434 -15.59 -18.85 2.28
CA ILE A 434 -16.94 -19.24 1.87
C ILE A 434 -16.87 -20.41 0.88
N ASP A 435 -16.05 -20.31 -0.17
CA ASP A 435 -15.91 -21.38 -1.16
C ASP A 435 -15.45 -22.70 -0.53
N LEU A 436 -14.42 -22.65 0.32
CA LEU A 436 -13.91 -23.85 1.01
C LEU A 436 -14.94 -24.45 1.99
N LEU A 437 -15.70 -23.62 2.73
CA LEU A 437 -16.73 -24.09 3.68
C LEU A 437 -17.91 -24.75 2.95
N VAL A 438 -18.34 -24.17 1.82
CA VAL A 438 -19.42 -24.72 0.99
C VAL A 438 -19.03 -26.09 0.43
N GLU A 439 -17.80 -26.23 -0.05
CA GLU A 439 -17.29 -27.53 -0.51
C GLU A 439 -17.23 -28.57 0.62
N MET A 440 -16.77 -28.18 1.81
CA MET A 440 -16.70 -29.08 2.98
C MET A 440 -18.08 -29.52 3.48
N ALA A 441 -19.11 -28.69 3.33
CA ALA A 441 -20.48 -29.02 3.70
C ALA A 441 -21.14 -30.07 2.76
N GLY A 442 -20.52 -30.39 1.62
CA GLY A 442 -20.96 -31.45 0.70
C GLY A 442 -21.88 -30.94 -0.42
N CYS A 443 -21.38 -31.03 -1.65
CA CYS A 443 -22.02 -30.61 -2.89
C CYS A 443 -23.30 -31.40 -3.24
N LYS A 444 -24.43 -30.95 -2.71
CA LYS A 444 -25.82 -30.98 -3.24
C LYS A 444 -26.74 -30.69 -2.07
N LEU A 445 -26.56 -29.54 -1.43
CA LEU A 445 -27.64 -29.05 -0.60
C LEU A 445 -28.81 -28.75 -1.53
N THR A 446 -29.86 -29.55 -1.42
CA THR A 446 -31.27 -29.14 -1.61
C THR A 446 -31.65 -27.90 -0.78
N VAL A 447 -30.67 -27.26 -0.12
CA VAL A 447 -30.70 -26.00 0.64
C VAL A 447 -30.04 -24.86 -0.17
N ALA A 448 -29.63 -25.11 -1.42
CA ALA A 448 -29.47 -24.02 -2.38
C ALA A 448 -30.78 -23.19 -2.44
N GLU A 449 -31.95 -23.82 -2.42
CA GLU A 449 -33.20 -23.05 -2.42
C GLU A 449 -33.42 -22.19 -1.15
N GLU A 450 -32.76 -22.47 -0.01
CA GLU A 450 -32.86 -21.65 1.21
C GLU A 450 -31.71 -20.63 1.38
N ILE A 451 -30.53 -20.85 0.77
CA ILE A 451 -29.33 -20.00 0.97
C ILE A 451 -28.92 -19.25 -0.28
N HIS A 452 -29.40 -19.64 -1.47
CA HIS A 452 -28.86 -19.21 -2.75
C HIS A 452 -29.36 -17.86 -3.32
N PRO A 453 -30.02 -17.01 -2.50
CA PRO A 453 -29.91 -15.56 -2.66
C PRO A 453 -28.83 -14.90 -1.76
N SER A 454 -28.43 -15.52 -0.64
CA SER A 454 -27.65 -14.85 0.42
C SER A 454 -26.13 -14.88 0.30
N LEU A 455 -25.50 -15.96 -0.21
CA LEU A 455 -24.03 -16.02 -0.26
C LEU A 455 -23.44 -15.12 -1.35
N ALA A 456 -24.11 -15.03 -2.51
CA ALA A 456 -23.72 -14.09 -3.55
C ALA A 456 -23.84 -12.64 -3.05
N HIS A 457 -24.89 -12.33 -2.28
CA HIS A 457 -25.04 -11.04 -1.61
C HIS A 457 -23.84 -10.72 -0.73
N PHE A 458 -23.41 -11.62 0.17
CA PHE A 458 -22.22 -11.39 1.00
C PHE A 458 -20.95 -11.16 0.17
N LYS A 459 -20.69 -12.00 -0.84
CA LYS A 459 -19.51 -11.86 -1.71
C LYS A 459 -19.49 -10.52 -2.46
N MET A 460 -20.65 -10.09 -3.00
CA MET A 460 -20.78 -8.79 -3.65
C MET A 460 -20.60 -7.65 -2.63
N HIS A 461 -21.23 -7.75 -1.47
CA HIS A 461 -21.14 -6.75 -0.42
C HIS A 461 -19.69 -6.54 0.06
N TYR A 462 -18.92 -7.61 0.28
CA TYR A 462 -17.50 -7.51 0.62
C TYR A 462 -16.69 -6.82 -0.48
N ARG A 463 -16.96 -7.10 -1.76
CA ARG A 463 -16.34 -6.37 -2.87
C ARG A 463 -16.75 -4.90 -2.90
N PHE A 464 -18.00 -4.56 -2.60
CA PHE A 464 -18.44 -3.16 -2.48
C PHE A 464 -17.74 -2.43 -1.32
N GLN A 465 -17.48 -3.11 -0.21
CA GLN A 465 -16.65 -2.55 0.87
C GLN A 465 -15.23 -2.24 0.41
N TYR A 466 -14.61 -3.12 -0.40
CA TYR A 466 -13.34 -2.82 -1.07
C TYR A 466 -13.47 -1.58 -1.95
N VAL A 467 -14.44 -1.56 -2.86
CA VAL A 467 -14.63 -0.45 -3.81
C VAL A 467 -14.75 0.88 -3.07
N LYS A 468 -15.53 0.93 -1.97
CA LYS A 468 -15.65 2.12 -1.12
C LYS A 468 -14.29 2.54 -0.53
N ASN A 469 -13.49 1.61 -0.02
CA ASN A 469 -12.15 1.90 0.50
C ASN A 469 -11.22 2.44 -0.61
N ALA A 470 -11.17 1.76 -1.75
CA ALA A 470 -10.32 2.11 -2.87
C ALA A 470 -10.65 3.50 -3.43
N LEU A 471 -11.94 3.83 -3.57
CA LEU A 471 -12.39 5.17 -3.97
C LEU A 471 -12.01 6.25 -2.94
N HIS A 472 -12.17 5.97 -1.64
CA HIS A 472 -11.77 6.89 -0.57
C HIS A 472 -10.26 7.18 -0.60
N ARG A 473 -9.45 6.17 -0.95
CA ARG A 473 -7.99 6.28 -1.11
C ARG A 473 -7.54 6.75 -2.50
N LYS A 474 -8.47 7.11 -3.39
CA LYS A 474 -8.22 7.53 -4.78
C LYS A 474 -7.53 6.47 -5.67
N ASN A 475 -7.58 5.19 -5.27
CA ASN A 475 -7.11 4.08 -6.09
C ASN A 475 -8.23 3.58 -7.01
N TYR A 476 -8.40 4.28 -8.13
CA TYR A 476 -9.50 4.03 -9.05
C TYR A 476 -9.33 2.74 -9.86
N ALA A 477 -8.09 2.38 -10.20
CA ALA A 477 -7.81 1.16 -10.95
C ALA A 477 -8.19 -0.09 -10.16
N ALA A 478 -7.84 -0.17 -8.87
CA ALA A 478 -8.24 -1.27 -8.02
C ALA A 478 -9.76 -1.36 -7.84
N ALA A 479 -10.45 -0.21 -7.71
CA ALA A 479 -11.91 -0.17 -7.62
C ALA A 479 -12.58 -0.76 -8.87
N LEU A 480 -12.12 -0.40 -10.06
CA LEU A 480 -12.67 -0.90 -11.32
C LEU A 480 -12.47 -2.41 -11.49
N ARG A 481 -11.30 -2.93 -11.12
CA ARG A 481 -11.04 -4.39 -11.16
C ARG A 481 -11.95 -5.14 -10.21
N GLN A 482 -12.17 -4.64 -9.01
CA GLN A 482 -13.08 -5.31 -8.06
C GLN A 482 -14.53 -5.32 -8.54
N LEU A 483 -14.97 -4.29 -9.28
CA LEU A 483 -16.27 -4.28 -9.94
C LEU A 483 -16.34 -5.29 -11.10
N GLU A 484 -15.27 -5.46 -11.87
CA GLU A 484 -15.19 -6.49 -12.91
C GLU A 484 -15.24 -7.90 -12.32
N GLU A 485 -14.54 -8.15 -11.22
CA GLU A 485 -14.63 -9.42 -10.50
C GLU A 485 -16.01 -9.62 -9.85
N ALA A 486 -16.68 -8.55 -9.42
CA ALA A 486 -18.06 -8.64 -8.93
C ALA A 486 -19.04 -9.02 -10.04
N ARG A 487 -18.87 -8.52 -11.27
CA ARG A 487 -19.67 -8.90 -12.45
C ARG A 487 -19.55 -10.38 -12.83
N LYS A 488 -18.43 -11.04 -12.49
CA LYS A 488 -18.25 -12.49 -12.73
C LYS A 488 -19.08 -13.35 -11.77
N ILE A 489 -19.55 -12.79 -10.66
CA ILE A 489 -20.44 -13.50 -9.73
C ILE A 489 -21.81 -13.58 -10.41
N SER A 490 -22.15 -14.76 -10.93
CA SER A 490 -23.46 -15.00 -11.55
C SER A 490 -24.56 -14.90 -10.49
N THR A 491 -25.51 -13.99 -10.70
CA THR A 491 -26.70 -13.80 -9.85
C THR A 491 -27.95 -13.69 -10.72
N GLU A 492 -28.98 -14.44 -10.37
CA GLU A 492 -30.34 -14.28 -10.92
C GLU A 492 -31.16 -13.22 -10.14
N ASP A 493 -30.55 -12.58 -9.15
CA ASP A 493 -31.19 -11.59 -8.27
C ASP A 493 -31.09 -10.16 -8.84
N ASP A 494 -32.23 -9.64 -9.28
CA ASP A 494 -32.39 -8.29 -9.83
C ASP A 494 -31.95 -7.18 -8.85
N LEU A 495 -32.06 -7.42 -7.54
CA LEU A 495 -31.63 -6.45 -6.50
C LEU A 495 -30.12 -6.27 -6.50
N LEU A 496 -29.38 -7.39 -6.55
CA LEU A 496 -27.92 -7.38 -6.53
C LEU A 496 -27.33 -6.78 -7.81
N LEU A 497 -27.98 -7.03 -8.95
CA LEU A 497 -27.64 -6.40 -10.22
C LEU A 497 -27.83 -4.88 -10.14
N LEU A 498 -28.96 -4.42 -9.59
CA LEU A 498 -29.21 -2.99 -9.39
C LEU A 498 -28.19 -2.33 -8.43
N GLU A 499 -27.81 -3.01 -7.35
CA GLU A 499 -26.77 -2.54 -6.43
C GLU A 499 -25.41 -2.42 -7.14
N LEU A 500 -25.02 -3.44 -7.91
CA LEU A 500 -23.77 -3.45 -8.67
C LEU A 500 -23.69 -2.26 -9.64
N GLU A 501 -24.78 -2.00 -10.38
CA GLU A 501 -24.87 -0.85 -11.28
C GLU A 501 -24.76 0.48 -10.54
N ASN A 502 -25.42 0.61 -9.38
CA ASN A 502 -25.33 1.81 -8.55
C ASN A 502 -23.89 2.06 -8.06
N TYR A 503 -23.19 1.01 -7.61
CA TYR A 503 -21.79 1.13 -7.20
C TYR A 503 -20.86 1.47 -8.36
N GLU A 504 -21.11 0.92 -9.54
CA GLU A 504 -20.33 1.21 -10.73
C GLU A 504 -20.55 2.65 -11.21
N ALA A 505 -21.80 3.10 -11.25
CA ALA A 505 -22.16 4.49 -11.55
C ALA A 505 -21.53 5.47 -10.54
N TYR A 506 -21.60 5.16 -9.25
CA TYR A 506 -20.96 5.95 -8.20
C TYR A 506 -19.44 6.03 -8.39
N SER A 507 -18.80 4.90 -8.67
CA SER A 507 -17.36 4.82 -8.90
C SER A 507 -16.95 5.69 -10.08
N ILE A 508 -17.66 5.59 -11.21
CA ILE A 508 -17.40 6.41 -12.40
C ILE A 508 -17.60 7.90 -12.08
N CYS A 509 -18.65 8.28 -11.36
CA CYS A 509 -18.86 9.66 -10.91
C CYS A 509 -17.65 10.20 -10.12
N GLN A 510 -17.12 9.42 -9.18
CA GLN A 510 -15.95 9.84 -8.38
C GLN A 510 -14.68 9.94 -9.22
N ILE A 511 -14.48 9.04 -10.17
CA ILE A 511 -13.33 9.06 -11.09
C ILE A 511 -13.37 10.30 -12.00
N VAL A 512 -14.55 10.62 -12.55
CA VAL A 512 -14.73 11.73 -13.50
C VAL A 512 -14.57 13.09 -12.81
N LYS A 513 -15.05 13.23 -11.56
CA LYS A 513 -14.87 14.45 -10.74
C LYS A 513 -13.40 14.78 -10.47
N ASN A 514 -12.51 13.79 -10.53
CA ASN A 514 -11.09 14.05 -10.33
C ASN A 514 -10.45 14.60 -11.63
N ASP A 515 -9.89 15.80 -11.55
CA ASP A 515 -9.28 16.49 -12.71
C ASP A 515 -8.02 15.79 -13.23
N VAL A 516 -7.43 14.86 -12.45
CA VAL A 516 -6.15 14.22 -12.78
C VAL A 516 -6.27 13.01 -13.74
N VAL A 517 -7.48 12.47 -13.95
CA VAL A 517 -7.66 11.29 -14.81
C VAL A 517 -7.53 11.66 -16.30
N CYS A 518 -6.69 10.92 -17.02
CA CYS A 518 -6.32 11.12 -18.42
C CYS A 518 -7.54 11.03 -19.37
N SER A 519 -7.45 11.65 -20.55
CA SER A 519 -8.56 11.77 -21.49
C SER A 519 -9.10 10.46 -22.03
N GLU A 520 -8.24 9.50 -22.36
CA GLU A 520 -8.64 8.24 -23.00
C GLU A 520 -9.36 7.27 -22.05
N LYS A 521 -8.82 7.07 -20.82
CA LYS A 521 -9.52 6.29 -19.78
C LYS A 521 -10.84 6.94 -19.38
N LYS A 522 -10.92 8.28 -19.37
CA LYS A 522 -12.21 8.97 -19.19
C LYS A 522 -13.19 8.58 -20.30
N MET A 523 -12.77 8.51 -21.57
CA MET A 523 -13.65 8.08 -22.67
C MET A 523 -14.09 6.63 -22.55
N GLN A 524 -13.21 5.70 -22.17
CA GLN A 524 -13.57 4.29 -21.94
C GLN A 524 -14.56 4.16 -20.77
N LEU A 525 -14.34 4.90 -19.69
CA LEU A 525 -15.26 4.96 -18.55
C LEU A 525 -16.60 5.60 -18.92
N PHE A 526 -16.59 6.58 -19.83
CA PHE A 526 -17.83 7.16 -20.34
C PHE A 526 -18.58 6.20 -21.25
N GLN A 527 -17.90 5.41 -22.10
CA GLN A 527 -18.55 4.35 -22.89
C GLN A 527 -19.16 3.30 -21.98
N ARG A 528 -18.42 2.85 -20.97
CA ARG A 528 -18.90 1.92 -19.95
C ARG A 528 -20.08 2.47 -19.15
N ALA A 529 -20.07 3.78 -18.86
CA ALA A 529 -21.22 4.46 -18.28
C ALA A 529 -22.42 4.41 -19.22
N VAL A 530 -22.27 4.78 -20.50
CA VAL A 530 -23.33 4.72 -21.54
C VAL A 530 -23.95 3.32 -21.63
N ASP A 531 -23.13 2.27 -21.61
CA ASP A 531 -23.60 0.88 -21.66
C ASP A 531 -24.41 0.49 -20.41
N LEU A 532 -24.04 0.97 -19.22
CA LEU A 532 -24.82 0.77 -17.98
C LEU A 532 -26.20 1.41 -18.04
N PHE A 533 -26.36 2.48 -18.82
CA PHE A 533 -27.65 3.11 -18.95
C PHE A 533 -28.57 2.39 -19.96
N THR A 534 -28.01 1.72 -20.96
CA THR A 534 -28.78 1.02 -21.99
C THR A 534 -29.17 -0.40 -21.58
N SER A 535 -28.45 -1.03 -20.64
CA SER A 535 -28.73 -2.38 -20.16
C SER A 535 -29.95 -2.50 -19.24
N CYS A 536 -30.37 -1.41 -18.57
CA CYS A 536 -31.45 -1.43 -17.59
C CYS A 536 -32.53 -0.38 -17.91
N GLU A 537 -33.55 -0.81 -18.64
CA GLU A 537 -34.87 -0.15 -18.62
C GLU A 537 -35.49 -0.43 -17.24
N ILE A 538 -35.71 0.62 -16.44
CA ILE A 538 -36.35 0.48 -15.13
C ILE A 538 -37.83 0.12 -15.38
N ASN A 539 -38.13 -1.18 -15.32
CA ASN A 539 -39.50 -1.68 -15.44
C ASN A 539 -40.35 -1.23 -14.24
N SER A 540 -41.67 -1.12 -14.42
CA SER A 540 -42.59 -0.71 -13.35
C SER A 540 -42.55 -1.65 -12.13
N GLU A 541 -42.20 -2.92 -12.33
CA GLU A 541 -42.12 -3.95 -11.29
C GLU A 541 -40.87 -3.84 -10.41
N THR A 542 -39.73 -3.38 -10.96
CA THR A 542 -38.50 -3.18 -10.19
C THR A 542 -38.59 -1.92 -9.32
N PHE A 543 -39.25 -0.86 -9.80
CA PHE A 543 -39.48 0.36 -9.02
C PHE A 543 -40.47 0.14 -7.86
N THR A 544 -41.51 -0.68 -8.05
CA THR A 544 -42.47 -1.00 -6.97
C THR A 544 -41.85 -1.89 -5.89
N CYS A 545 -40.91 -2.78 -6.24
CA CYS A 545 -40.24 -3.66 -5.29
C CYS A 545 -39.06 -2.98 -4.57
N TYR A 546 -38.29 -2.12 -5.24
CA TYR A 546 -37.00 -1.60 -4.75
C TYR A 546 -36.88 -0.07 -4.83
N GLY A 547 -37.96 0.66 -4.53
CA GLY A 547 -38.08 2.10 -4.78
C GLY A 547 -36.93 2.99 -4.29
N HIS A 548 -36.22 2.63 -3.20
CA HIS A 548 -35.08 3.40 -2.70
C HIS A 548 -33.83 3.24 -3.59
N LEU A 549 -33.44 2.02 -3.96
CA LEU A 549 -32.30 1.79 -4.86
C LEU A 549 -32.55 2.31 -6.27
N ALA A 550 -33.80 2.23 -6.73
CA ALA A 550 -34.19 2.78 -8.02
C ALA A 550 -34.10 4.32 -8.02
N SER A 551 -34.45 4.97 -6.92
CA SER A 551 -34.25 6.43 -6.74
C SER A 551 -32.76 6.81 -6.70
N ASP A 552 -31.93 6.02 -6.00
CA ASP A 552 -30.49 6.20 -5.99
C ASP A 552 -29.89 6.05 -7.41
N GLN A 553 -30.37 5.07 -8.17
CA GLN A 553 -29.95 4.85 -9.56
C GLN A 553 -30.27 6.07 -10.43
N ILE A 554 -31.49 6.61 -10.34
CA ILE A 554 -31.89 7.82 -11.09
C ILE A 554 -30.97 9.01 -10.72
N THR A 555 -30.68 9.18 -9.42
CA THR A 555 -29.82 10.26 -8.94
C THR A 555 -28.37 10.10 -9.42
N LEU A 556 -27.83 8.88 -9.36
CA LEU A 556 -26.50 8.54 -9.86
C LEU A 556 -26.40 8.74 -11.36
N LYS A 557 -27.41 8.30 -12.11
CA LYS A 557 -27.55 8.53 -13.54
C LYS A 557 -27.53 10.03 -13.86
N ALA A 558 -28.29 10.86 -13.15
CA ALA A 558 -28.28 12.31 -13.30
C ALA A 558 -26.92 12.95 -12.96
N MET A 559 -26.24 12.49 -11.90
CA MET A 559 -24.90 12.96 -11.54
C MET A 559 -23.85 12.58 -12.58
N LEU A 560 -23.93 11.38 -13.16
CA LEU A 560 -23.08 10.94 -14.25
C LEU A 560 -23.26 11.85 -15.47
N TYR A 561 -24.50 12.08 -15.88
CA TYR A 561 -24.82 12.99 -16.99
C TYR A 561 -24.23 14.38 -16.78
N ARG A 562 -24.40 14.94 -15.58
CA ARG A 562 -23.81 16.24 -15.24
C ARG A 562 -22.29 16.23 -15.32
N SER A 563 -21.66 15.18 -14.78
CA SER A 563 -20.20 15.05 -14.78
C SER A 563 -19.63 14.88 -16.19
N ILE A 564 -20.34 14.17 -17.07
CA ILE A 564 -20.02 14.05 -18.49
C ILE A 564 -20.15 15.42 -19.16
N ALA A 565 -21.28 16.11 -18.99
CA ALA A 565 -21.51 17.43 -19.57
C ALA A 565 -20.46 18.46 -19.15
N ASP A 566 -20.10 18.49 -17.86
CA ASP A 566 -19.04 19.37 -17.33
C ASP A 566 -17.66 19.03 -17.91
N CYS A 567 -17.36 17.74 -18.18
CA CYS A 567 -16.14 17.32 -18.85
C CYS A 567 -16.11 17.71 -20.34
N LEU A 568 -17.24 17.61 -21.03
CA LEU A 568 -17.38 18.03 -22.44
C LEU A 568 -17.18 19.54 -22.57
N LEU A 569 -17.76 20.34 -21.66
CA LEU A 569 -17.58 21.79 -21.61
C LEU A 569 -16.11 22.21 -21.45
N LYS A 570 -15.31 21.44 -20.71
CA LYS A 570 -13.89 21.70 -20.48
C LYS A 570 -12.97 21.27 -21.65
N ARG A 571 -13.44 20.48 -22.63
CA ARG A 571 -12.59 19.93 -23.71
C ARG A 571 -13.09 20.30 -25.11
N SER A 572 -12.26 21.01 -25.87
CA SER A 572 -12.55 21.45 -27.25
C SER A 572 -12.29 20.40 -28.34
N LYS A 573 -11.93 19.16 -28.00
CA LYS A 573 -11.69 18.07 -28.96
C LYS A 573 -12.22 16.75 -28.42
N LEU A 574 -13.38 16.31 -28.90
CA LEU A 574 -13.89 14.96 -28.77
C LEU A 574 -14.07 14.33 -30.16
N GLU A 575 -13.96 13.02 -30.24
CA GLU A 575 -14.23 12.24 -31.45
C GLU A 575 -15.74 12.27 -31.79
N SER A 576 -16.07 12.49 -33.07
CA SER A 576 -17.45 12.66 -33.56
C SER A 576 -18.36 11.47 -33.28
N HIS A 577 -17.83 10.25 -33.34
CA HIS A 577 -18.59 9.01 -33.11
C HIS A 577 -19.11 8.86 -31.66
N PHE A 578 -18.40 9.43 -30.68
CA PHE A 578 -18.84 9.41 -29.28
C PHE A 578 -19.96 10.43 -29.00
N LEU A 579 -19.94 11.57 -29.69
CA LEU A 579 -21.00 12.57 -29.63
C LEU A 579 -22.33 12.02 -30.21
N GLU A 580 -22.28 11.29 -31.32
CA GLU A 580 -23.46 10.66 -31.93
C GLU A 580 -24.13 9.60 -31.03
N ARG A 581 -23.33 8.76 -30.34
CA ARG A 581 -23.86 7.78 -29.37
C ARG A 581 -24.49 8.46 -28.15
N LEU A 582 -23.85 9.51 -27.62
CA LEU A 582 -24.41 10.29 -26.52
C LEU A 582 -25.71 11.00 -26.92
N GLU A 583 -25.78 11.54 -28.13
CA GLU A 583 -27.00 12.17 -28.65
C GLU A 583 -28.15 11.16 -28.81
N HIS A 584 -27.87 9.97 -29.36
CA HIS A 584 -28.86 8.89 -29.46
C HIS A 584 -29.37 8.45 -28.09
N PHE A 585 -28.47 8.31 -27.12
CA PHE A 585 -28.80 7.89 -25.76
C PHE A 585 -29.59 8.96 -24.97
N VAL A 586 -29.24 10.25 -25.12
CA VAL A 586 -30.00 11.38 -24.56
C VAL A 586 -31.41 11.41 -25.12
N ARG A 587 -31.58 11.20 -26.44
CA ARG A 587 -32.90 11.12 -27.08
C ARG A 587 -33.73 9.94 -26.57
N GLN A 588 -33.12 8.77 -26.36
CA GLN A 588 -33.81 7.61 -25.77
C GLN A 588 -34.23 7.86 -24.31
N SER A 589 -33.39 8.51 -23.51
CA SER A 589 -33.69 8.81 -22.10
C SER A 589 -34.81 9.84 -21.94
N VAL A 590 -34.88 10.84 -22.83
CA VAL A 590 -35.98 11.82 -22.87
C VAL A 590 -37.30 11.14 -23.27
N MET A 591 -37.26 10.25 -24.27
CA MET A 591 -38.43 9.47 -24.70
C MET A 591 -38.94 8.50 -23.61
N GLY A 592 -38.04 7.89 -22.83
CA GLY A 592 -38.38 7.05 -21.67
C GLY A 592 -38.97 7.83 -20.49
N ALA A 593 -38.51 9.06 -20.25
CA ALA A 593 -39.06 9.93 -19.21
C ALA A 593 -40.48 10.42 -19.53
N GLU A 594 -40.74 10.77 -20.80
CA GLU A 594 -42.07 11.21 -21.27
C GLU A 594 -43.13 10.10 -21.21
N THR A 595 -42.71 8.84 -21.38
CA THR A 595 -43.58 7.64 -21.37
C THR A 595 -43.77 7.03 -19.98
N SER A 596 -43.07 7.49 -18.94
CA SER A 596 -43.19 6.97 -17.57
C SER A 596 -44.54 7.32 -16.92
N VAL A 597 -45.17 6.33 -16.27
CA VAL A 597 -46.53 6.40 -15.68
C VAL A 597 -46.55 7.08 -14.30
N PHE A 598 -45.38 7.37 -13.70
CA PHE A 598 -45.29 7.84 -12.31
C PHE A 598 -44.95 9.34 -12.17
N PRO A 599 -45.71 10.10 -11.37
CA PRO A 599 -45.48 11.54 -11.19
C PRO A 599 -44.17 11.90 -10.47
N SER A 600 -43.65 11.05 -9.57
CA SER A 600 -42.37 11.27 -8.87
C SER A 600 -41.14 11.12 -9.78
N VAL A 601 -41.14 10.09 -10.65
CA VAL A 601 -40.11 9.89 -11.68
C VAL A 601 -40.21 10.99 -12.76
N ARG A 602 -41.42 11.44 -13.10
CA ARG A 602 -41.60 12.61 -13.98
C ARG A 602 -41.07 13.89 -13.35
N THR A 603 -41.31 14.15 -12.06
CA THR A 603 -40.78 15.35 -11.39
C THR A 603 -39.25 15.31 -11.30
N ASP A 604 -38.65 14.19 -10.88
CA ASP A 604 -37.19 14.07 -10.75
C ASP A 604 -36.49 14.09 -12.13
N CYS A 605 -37.04 13.43 -13.14
CA CYS A 605 -36.53 13.52 -14.52
C CYS A 605 -36.75 14.92 -15.12
N SER A 606 -37.86 15.60 -14.82
CA SER A 606 -38.12 16.96 -15.33
C SER A 606 -37.28 18.04 -14.65
N GLU A 607 -36.96 17.91 -13.37
CA GLU A 607 -36.14 18.88 -12.62
C GLU A 607 -34.63 18.66 -12.84
N PHE A 608 -34.18 17.42 -13.01
CA PHE A 608 -32.75 17.12 -13.15
C PHE A 608 -32.33 16.81 -14.58
N ILE A 609 -33.03 15.94 -15.30
CA ILE A 609 -32.59 15.43 -16.61
C ILE A 609 -32.96 16.40 -17.75
N LEU A 610 -34.14 17.01 -17.75
CA LEU A 610 -34.59 17.93 -18.81
C LEU A 610 -33.71 19.20 -18.94
N PRO A 611 -33.30 19.88 -17.84
CA PRO A 611 -32.40 21.04 -17.91
C PRO A 611 -30.97 20.64 -18.30
N LEU A 612 -30.55 19.43 -17.94
CA LEU A 612 -29.27 18.84 -18.36
C LEU A 612 -29.26 18.49 -19.85
N CYS A 613 -30.36 17.95 -20.39
CA CYS A 613 -30.54 17.70 -21.82
C CYS A 613 -30.59 19.01 -22.64
N LEU A 614 -31.24 20.05 -22.11
CA LEU A 614 -31.22 21.39 -22.71
C LEU A 614 -29.82 22.00 -22.70
N ARG A 615 -29.07 21.88 -21.59
CA ARG A 615 -27.65 22.26 -21.53
C ARG A 615 -26.82 21.44 -22.51
N PHE A 616 -27.05 20.14 -22.61
CA PHE A 616 -26.33 19.25 -23.52
C PHE A 616 -26.60 19.59 -24.98
N ASN A 617 -27.85 19.88 -25.36
CA ASN A 617 -28.20 20.38 -26.69
C ASN A 617 -27.53 21.73 -27.01
N VAL A 618 -27.44 22.64 -26.03
CA VAL A 618 -26.71 23.91 -26.18
C VAL A 618 -25.20 23.67 -26.36
N ILE A 619 -24.62 22.71 -25.64
CA ILE A 619 -23.21 22.32 -25.76
C ILE A 619 -22.93 21.61 -27.09
N LEU A 620 -23.85 20.75 -27.55
CA LEU A 620 -23.77 20.06 -28.83
C LEU A 620 -23.86 21.07 -29.98
N LEU A 621 -24.77 22.04 -29.92
CA LEU A 621 -24.83 23.16 -30.86
C LEU A 621 -23.51 23.97 -30.86
N GLN A 622 -22.96 24.29 -29.69
CA GLN A 622 -21.69 25.03 -29.59
C GLN A 622 -20.48 24.22 -30.09
N THR A 623 -20.43 22.90 -29.89
CA THR A 623 -19.34 22.03 -30.35
C THR A 623 -19.47 21.68 -31.83
N VAL A 624 -20.69 21.51 -32.34
CA VAL A 624 -20.98 21.38 -33.78
C VAL A 624 -20.64 22.67 -34.52
N ASP A 625 -20.96 23.84 -33.97
CA ASP A 625 -20.54 25.14 -34.53
C ASP A 625 -19.01 25.27 -34.51
N TYR A 626 -18.33 24.81 -33.45
CA TYR A 626 -16.85 24.85 -33.37
C TYR A 626 -16.17 23.87 -34.34
N LEU A 627 -16.74 22.68 -34.54
CA LEU A 627 -16.30 21.70 -35.53
C LEU A 627 -16.59 22.18 -36.96
N PHE A 628 -17.74 22.84 -37.21
CA PHE A 628 -18.05 23.47 -38.49
C PHE A 628 -17.09 24.63 -38.79
N CYS A 629 -16.78 25.48 -37.81
CA CYS A 629 -15.82 26.58 -37.97
C CYS A 629 -14.40 26.06 -38.24
N ASN A 630 -13.95 25.00 -37.56
CA ASN A 630 -12.62 24.41 -37.79
C ASN A 630 -12.55 23.58 -39.09
N ALA A 631 -13.62 22.90 -39.48
CA ALA A 631 -13.72 22.23 -40.78
C ALA A 631 -13.71 23.27 -41.92
N PHE A 632 -14.40 24.41 -41.78
CA PHE A 632 -14.32 25.52 -42.73
C PHE A 632 -12.95 26.17 -42.76
N ALA A 633 -12.28 26.32 -41.61
CA ALA A 633 -10.91 26.86 -41.54
C ALA A 633 -9.90 25.91 -42.19
N SER A 634 -10.01 24.60 -41.97
CA SER A 634 -9.16 23.57 -42.59
C SER A 634 -9.41 23.44 -44.09
N LEU A 635 -10.68 23.52 -44.55
CA LEU A 635 -11.01 23.61 -45.97
C LEU A 635 -10.50 24.92 -46.60
N LYS A 636 -10.53 26.05 -45.89
CA LYS A 636 -9.95 27.33 -46.36
C LYS A 636 -8.43 27.23 -46.49
N VAL A 637 -7.75 26.55 -45.56
CA VAL A 637 -6.29 26.34 -45.61
C VAL A 637 -5.92 25.36 -46.72
N GLN A 638 -6.66 24.28 -46.94
CA GLN A 638 -6.45 23.36 -48.07
C GLN A 638 -6.80 23.98 -49.43
N LEU A 639 -7.84 24.82 -49.51
CA LEU A 639 -8.17 25.59 -50.73
C LEU A 639 -7.15 26.69 -51.01
N ASN A 640 -6.60 27.33 -49.97
CA ASN A 640 -5.52 28.33 -50.13
C ASN A 640 -4.18 27.66 -50.49
N LEU A 641 -3.86 26.50 -49.94
CA LEU A 641 -2.69 25.71 -50.34
C LEU A 641 -2.80 25.20 -51.78
N ARG A 642 -3.99 24.76 -52.23
CA ARG A 642 -4.24 24.41 -53.64
C ARG A 642 -4.14 25.61 -54.59
N LYS A 643 -4.57 26.81 -54.16
CA LYS A 643 -4.40 28.05 -54.93
C LYS A 643 -2.94 28.50 -55.02
N LEU A 644 -2.15 28.30 -53.96
CA LEU A 644 -0.72 28.62 -53.92
C LEU A 644 0.15 27.68 -54.77
N THR A 645 -0.27 26.44 -55.02
CA THR A 645 0.45 25.52 -55.93
C THR A 645 0.14 25.73 -57.41
N THR A 646 -0.84 26.57 -57.77
CA THR A 646 -1.25 26.83 -59.16
C THR A 646 -0.92 28.23 -59.68
N GLN A 647 -0.21 29.06 -58.90
CA GLN A 647 0.30 30.37 -59.35
C GLN A 647 1.82 30.42 -59.21
N GLY A 648 2.49 29.69 -60.10
CA GLY A 648 3.92 29.73 -60.27
C GLY A 648 4.27 29.84 -61.76
N THR A 649 4.03 31.01 -62.37
CA THR A 649 4.75 31.49 -63.56
C THR A 649 4.52 33.00 -63.74
N GLY A 650 5.59 33.79 -63.55
CA GLY A 650 5.76 35.19 -64.00
C GLY A 650 5.03 36.24 -63.17
N GLU A 651 5.57 37.40 -62.82
CA GLU A 651 6.79 38.10 -63.17
C GLU A 651 7.00 39.21 -62.12
N ASN A 652 8.24 39.68 -62.03
CA ASN A 652 8.82 40.83 -61.30
C ASN A 652 7.84 42.00 -60.99
N TRP A 653 8.01 42.82 -59.95
CA TRP A 653 9.01 43.91 -59.88
C TRP A 653 9.07 44.52 -58.46
N SER A 654 10.29 44.98 -58.14
CA SER A 654 10.78 45.79 -57.02
C SER A 654 9.93 47.01 -56.60
N THR A 655 9.77 47.22 -55.29
CA THR A 655 10.48 48.24 -54.46
C THR A 655 10.08 48.09 -53.00
#